data_AF-A0A498NKC4-F1
#
_entry.id   AF-A0A498NKC4-F1
#
_cell.length_a   1.000
_cell.length_b   1.000
_cell.length_c   1.000
_cell.angle_alpha   90.00
_cell.angle_beta   90.00
_cell.angle_gamma   90.00
#
_symmetry.space_group_name_H-M   'P 1'
#
loop_
_entity.id
_entity.type
_entity.pdbx_description
1 polymer ?
#
loop_
_entity_poly.entity_id
_entity_poly.type
_entity_poly.pdbx_seq_one_letter_code
_entity_poly.pdbx_strand_id
1 'polypeptide(L)'
;MALVLTQFVLCLSGLQLIFAADHPSYVAAVYEHRVLLNPNPEIPLNRSSALEHMNQNLRVFEEQTALAAQQGAQIIVFPEDGIHGFNFTRASIASYLETIPDPQKVTWSPCADPHRFPDTEVLHNLSCMAHKNRLFLVANMPSRQSCNRTVDPHCPADGKYQFNTNVVFSDQGVIVARYHKQNLYYEASFDTPPKCEYVTFTTPFAGRFGTFTCFDILFRDPAVTLVKEMGVRQIVFPSAWMNALPLLASVQFQRAFSYGAGITLLAANLKATKYRMTGSGIFTPWDSLTHHDTDGDSGKLLVRRVPVIVDDKHKLVPFSGYPSSKEPEKMHAWPVSSLNANYDGKHCREDSECAKEASSTTFNSIMMKDNFTLVALQGTEGNISVCSGSVCCHLLFRRSETKEFYALGVFDGLHKTYYLEICALGAQIIVFPEDGIHGFNFTRASIASYLETIPDPEKVTWSPCADPHRFPETEVLRSLSCMAHKNRLFLVANMPSRQSCNRTVDPHCPADGQYQFNTNVVFSDQGVIVARYHKQNLFFEASFDTPPKCEFVTFTTPFAGRFGTFTCFDILFRDPAVTLVKEMGVRQIVFPTAWMDQLPLLASVQFQRAFSYGAGITLLAANLKATKYRMTGSGIFTPWDSLAHHDTEGDSGKLLVRRVPVIVDDKHKLVPFSGYPSSKESEKMHANYDGKHCRKDSECAKETSSSPFNSIMMYDNFTLVALQGTEGNISVCSGSVCCHLLFRRSETKEFYALGVFDGLHVLEGTYYLEICALVRCTGEEQSSCGGESEHAQTLVDFRLTGTFTTPYIYPGILGNGMTVDIPDHSGWEGGNSFYMSRTGMSAGLVTAMLYGRNYEKDHA
;
A
#
# COMPACT_ATOMS: atom_id res chain seq x y z
N MET A 1 -19.79 57.02 -78.64
CA MET A 1 -21.02 56.36 -78.15
C MET A 1 -20.72 54.87 -78.03
N ALA A 2 -20.51 54.22 -76.88
CA ALA A 2 -20.25 54.68 -75.52
C ALA A 2 -19.15 53.75 -74.92
N LEU A 3 -18.11 54.38 -74.38
CA LEU A 3 -16.84 53.89 -73.82
C LEU A 3 -17.05 53.28 -72.40
N VAL A 4 -16.33 52.32 -71.81
CA VAL A 4 -15.04 51.60 -72.01
C VAL A 4 -15.21 50.21 -71.36
N LEU A 5 -14.74 49.11 -71.96
CA LEU A 5 -14.72 47.79 -71.33
C LEU A 5 -13.55 46.94 -71.86
N THR A 6 -12.42 46.95 -71.14
CA THR A 6 -11.36 45.91 -71.20
C THR A 6 -10.45 46.01 -69.97
N GLN A 7 -10.31 44.88 -69.26
CA GLN A 7 -9.36 44.49 -68.17
C GLN A 7 -10.20 43.97 -66.97
N PHE A 8 -10.41 42.66 -66.82
CA PHE A 8 -9.43 41.71 -66.29
C PHE A 8 -9.76 40.27 -66.73
N VAL A 9 -8.85 39.65 -67.50
CA VAL A 9 -8.80 38.20 -67.78
C VAL A 9 -7.36 37.76 -67.50
N LEU A 10 -7.17 36.97 -66.44
CA LEU A 10 -5.99 36.17 -65.99
C LEU A 10 -6.24 35.97 -64.47
N CYS A 11 -6.59 34.81 -63.91
CA CYS A 11 -5.94 33.50 -64.03
C CYS A 11 -6.92 32.40 -63.57
N LEU A 12 -7.24 31.46 -64.46
CA LEU A 12 -7.86 30.17 -64.13
C LEU A 12 -6.73 29.16 -63.87
N SER A 13 -6.33 29.02 -62.60
CA SER A 13 -5.56 27.87 -62.11
C SER A 13 -5.55 27.86 -60.57
N GLY A 14 -6.19 26.87 -59.95
CA GLY A 14 -5.94 26.49 -58.56
C GLY A 14 -6.93 26.97 -57.50
N LEU A 15 -8.16 26.44 -57.50
CA LEU A 15 -8.81 26.10 -56.24
C LEU A 15 -8.94 24.58 -56.19
N GLN A 16 -7.89 23.92 -55.70
CA GLN A 16 -8.07 22.64 -55.03
C GLN A 16 -9.00 22.90 -53.85
N LEU A 17 -10.21 22.33 -53.90
CA LEU A 17 -10.99 22.06 -52.72
C LEU A 17 -10.11 21.20 -51.80
N ILE A 18 -9.50 21.83 -50.80
CA ILE A 18 -8.90 21.12 -49.68
C ILE A 18 -10.08 20.50 -48.94
N PHE A 19 -10.40 19.25 -49.26
CA PHE A 19 -11.13 18.40 -48.33
C PHE A 19 -10.24 18.28 -47.08
N ALA A 20 -10.59 19.03 -46.03
CA ALA A 20 -10.08 18.72 -44.70
C ALA A 20 -10.43 17.25 -44.44
N ALA A 21 -9.41 16.43 -44.16
CA ALA A 21 -9.59 15.00 -43.94
C ALA A 21 -10.56 14.80 -42.76
N ASP A 22 -11.77 14.34 -43.06
CA ASP A 22 -12.82 14.11 -42.07
C ASP A 22 -12.39 12.94 -41.18
N HIS A 23 -12.01 13.22 -39.94
CA HIS A 23 -11.68 12.17 -38.98
C HIS A 23 -12.98 11.38 -38.67
N PRO A 24 -12.94 10.04 -38.60
CA PRO A 24 -14.12 9.24 -38.31
C PRO A 24 -14.74 9.69 -36.98
N SER A 25 -16.07 9.89 -36.97
CA SER A 25 -16.82 10.35 -35.80
C SER A 25 -18.14 9.60 -35.65
N TYR A 26 -18.69 9.59 -34.44
CA TYR A 26 -19.98 8.99 -34.10
C TYR A 26 -20.76 9.88 -33.14
N VAL A 27 -22.08 9.71 -33.06
CA VAL A 27 -22.92 10.43 -32.09
C VAL A 27 -23.17 9.54 -30.88
N ALA A 28 -22.78 10.01 -29.70
CA ALA A 28 -22.95 9.32 -28.44
C ALA A 28 -23.96 10.05 -27.56
N ALA A 29 -24.66 9.30 -26.72
CA ALA A 29 -25.54 9.82 -25.70
C ALA A 29 -25.22 9.22 -24.32
N VAL A 30 -25.38 10.03 -23.27
CA VAL A 30 -25.40 9.59 -21.88
C VAL A 30 -26.61 10.20 -21.20
N TYR A 31 -27.23 9.46 -20.27
CA TYR A 31 -28.37 9.95 -19.52
C TYR A 31 -28.06 9.98 -18.02
N GLU A 32 -28.11 11.18 -17.44
CA GLU A 32 -28.16 11.36 -16.00
C GLU A 32 -29.56 10.98 -15.50
N HIS A 33 -29.70 9.89 -14.75
CA HIS A 33 -31.02 9.35 -14.39
C HIS A 33 -31.44 9.72 -12.97
N ARG A 34 -32.60 10.34 -12.85
CA ARG A 34 -33.30 10.48 -11.57
C ARG A 34 -33.99 9.16 -11.23
N VAL A 35 -33.29 8.32 -10.48
CA VAL A 35 -33.78 6.99 -10.11
C VAL A 35 -34.96 7.07 -9.14
N LEU A 36 -36.01 6.30 -9.44
CA LEU A 36 -37.06 5.99 -8.48
C LEU A 36 -36.55 4.85 -7.60
N LEU A 37 -36.37 5.14 -6.30
CA LEU A 37 -35.82 4.19 -5.33
C LEU A 37 -36.93 3.40 -4.63
N ASN A 38 -36.64 2.14 -4.31
CA ASN A 38 -37.44 1.39 -3.34
C ASN A 38 -37.26 2.04 -1.95
N PRO A 39 -38.33 2.50 -1.28
CA PRO A 39 -38.21 3.14 0.03
C PRO A 39 -37.72 2.18 1.12
N ASN A 40 -37.88 0.87 0.94
CA ASN A 40 -37.48 -0.17 1.90
C ASN A 40 -36.63 -1.24 1.20
N PRO A 41 -35.39 -0.93 0.78
CA PRO A 41 -34.58 -1.82 -0.05
C PRO A 41 -34.11 -3.08 0.70
N GLU A 42 -34.13 -3.09 2.03
CA GLU A 42 -33.77 -4.25 2.85
C GLU A 42 -34.92 -5.27 2.98
N ILE A 43 -36.15 -4.91 2.63
CA ILE A 43 -37.31 -5.79 2.70
C ILE A 43 -37.47 -6.55 1.38
N PRO A 44 -37.41 -7.90 1.37
CA PRO A 44 -37.61 -8.66 0.14
C PRO A 44 -39.00 -8.45 -0.46
N LEU A 45 -39.03 -8.16 -1.77
CA LEU A 45 -40.26 -8.13 -2.55
C LEU A 45 -40.46 -9.46 -3.27
N ASN A 46 -41.69 -9.75 -3.70
CA ASN A 46 -41.91 -10.79 -4.72
C ASN A 46 -41.46 -10.29 -6.11
N ARG A 47 -41.28 -11.21 -7.07
CA ARG A 47 -40.82 -10.90 -8.43
C ARG A 47 -41.73 -9.90 -9.16
N SER A 48 -43.05 -10.02 -9.04
CA SER A 48 -43.99 -9.11 -9.70
C SER A 48 -43.84 -7.68 -9.22
N SER A 49 -43.72 -7.47 -7.90
CA SER A 49 -43.52 -6.14 -7.31
C SER A 49 -42.14 -5.57 -7.63
N ALA A 50 -41.10 -6.40 -7.68
CA ALA A 50 -39.77 -5.98 -8.15
C ALA A 50 -39.79 -5.55 -9.63
N LEU A 51 -40.48 -6.30 -10.50
CA LEU A 51 -40.67 -5.95 -11.90
C LEU A 51 -41.49 -4.66 -12.07
N GLU A 52 -42.55 -4.47 -11.30
CA GLU A 52 -43.34 -3.22 -11.32
C GLU A 52 -42.45 -2.01 -11.00
N HIS A 53 -41.64 -2.11 -9.96
CA HIS A 53 -40.68 -1.07 -9.59
C HIS A 53 -39.64 -0.82 -10.69
N MET A 54 -38.97 -1.86 -11.21
CA MET A 54 -38.00 -1.71 -12.30
C MET A 54 -38.62 -1.11 -13.56
N ASN A 55 -39.86 -1.50 -13.89
CA ASN A 55 -40.58 -0.98 -15.05
C ASN A 55 -40.87 0.52 -14.96
N GLN A 56 -41.02 1.10 -13.77
CA GLN A 56 -41.17 2.55 -13.61
C GLN A 56 -39.90 3.28 -14.07
N ASN A 57 -38.72 2.78 -13.72
CA ASN A 57 -37.45 3.32 -14.20
C ASN A 57 -37.21 3.04 -15.70
N LEU A 58 -37.54 1.84 -16.17
CA LEU A 58 -37.37 1.45 -17.58
C LEU A 58 -38.22 2.28 -18.55
N ARG A 59 -39.39 2.78 -18.14
CA ARG A 59 -40.19 3.72 -18.96
C ARG A 59 -39.41 5.00 -19.29
N VAL A 60 -38.68 5.53 -18.31
CA VAL A 60 -37.79 6.68 -18.53
C VAL A 60 -36.68 6.31 -19.51
N PHE A 61 -36.09 5.11 -19.37
CA PHE A 61 -35.05 4.65 -20.30
C PHE A 61 -35.58 4.54 -21.74
N GLU A 62 -36.80 4.03 -21.93
CA GLU A 62 -37.42 3.94 -23.27
C GLU A 62 -37.59 5.33 -23.90
N GLU A 63 -38.12 6.29 -23.15
CA GLU A 63 -38.30 7.67 -23.62
C GLU A 63 -36.97 8.32 -24.00
N GLN A 64 -35.95 8.21 -23.14
CA GLN A 64 -34.64 8.82 -23.38
C GLN A 64 -33.88 8.13 -24.51
N THR A 65 -34.06 6.82 -24.68
CA THR A 65 -33.52 6.08 -25.82
C THR A 65 -34.12 6.60 -27.13
N ALA A 66 -35.44 6.80 -27.18
CA ALA A 66 -36.10 7.36 -28.36
C ALA A 66 -35.64 8.80 -28.65
N LEU A 67 -35.51 9.64 -27.62
CA LEU A 67 -35.01 11.02 -27.78
C LEU A 67 -33.55 11.08 -28.23
N ALA A 68 -32.70 10.16 -27.77
CA ALA A 68 -31.32 10.05 -28.23
C ALA A 68 -31.25 9.60 -29.70
N ALA A 69 -32.07 8.61 -30.08
CA ALA A 69 -32.19 8.12 -31.45
C ALA A 69 -32.65 9.23 -32.41
N GLN A 70 -33.64 10.04 -32.01
CA GLN A 70 -34.10 11.20 -32.77
C GLN A 70 -33.00 12.24 -33.01
N GLN A 71 -32.05 12.35 -32.08
CA GLN A 71 -30.86 13.20 -32.21
C GLN A 71 -29.69 12.51 -32.94
N GLY A 72 -29.91 11.32 -33.49
CA GLY A 72 -28.95 10.57 -34.29
C GLY A 72 -27.92 9.79 -33.46
N ALA A 73 -28.13 9.59 -32.16
CA ALA A 73 -27.23 8.82 -31.32
C ALA A 73 -27.12 7.37 -31.79
N GLN A 74 -25.88 6.88 -31.89
CA GLN A 74 -25.55 5.50 -32.26
C GLN A 74 -25.32 4.61 -31.04
N ILE A 75 -25.09 5.23 -29.88
CA ILE A 75 -24.97 4.56 -28.58
C ILE A 75 -25.55 5.45 -27.47
N ILE A 76 -26.26 4.85 -26.51
CA ILE A 76 -26.70 5.51 -25.27
C ILE A 76 -26.20 4.73 -24.05
N VAL A 77 -25.72 5.44 -23.04
CA VAL A 77 -25.30 4.88 -21.74
C VAL A 77 -26.24 5.32 -20.64
N PHE A 78 -26.73 4.35 -19.87
CA PHE A 78 -27.49 4.57 -18.65
C PHE A 78 -26.65 4.30 -17.39
N PRO A 79 -27.01 4.90 -16.25
CA PRO A 79 -26.20 4.80 -15.02
C PRO A 79 -26.20 3.41 -14.37
N GLU A 80 -25.22 3.22 -13.49
CA GLU A 80 -25.21 2.13 -12.51
C GLU A 80 -26.45 2.24 -11.61
N ASP A 81 -27.02 1.09 -11.23
CA ASP A 81 -28.20 1.01 -10.36
C ASP A 81 -29.45 1.75 -10.86
N GLY A 82 -29.45 2.32 -12.07
CA GLY A 82 -30.53 3.17 -12.57
C GLY A 82 -31.88 2.47 -12.75
N ILE A 83 -31.91 1.14 -12.77
CA ILE A 83 -33.14 0.34 -12.91
C ILE A 83 -33.78 0.04 -11.55
N HIS A 84 -32.97 -0.14 -10.50
CA HIS A 84 -33.41 -0.78 -9.25
C HIS A 84 -33.01 -0.03 -7.97
N GLY A 85 -32.06 0.89 -8.04
CA GLY A 85 -31.48 1.58 -6.88
C GLY A 85 -30.45 0.74 -6.13
N PHE A 86 -30.12 1.17 -4.92
CA PHE A 86 -29.05 0.63 -4.09
C PHE A 86 -29.55 0.36 -2.64
N ASN A 87 -28.64 -0.10 -1.76
CA ASN A 87 -28.89 -0.49 -0.36
C ASN A 87 -29.74 -1.76 -0.16
N PHE A 88 -29.61 -2.73 -1.06
CA PHE A 88 -30.23 -4.04 -0.87
C PHE A 88 -29.37 -4.96 -0.01
N THR A 89 -30.01 -5.93 0.63
CA THR A 89 -29.35 -7.12 1.15
C THR A 89 -29.28 -8.18 0.06
N ARG A 90 -28.44 -9.20 0.27
CA ARG A 90 -28.38 -10.37 -0.63
C ARG A 90 -29.76 -11.01 -0.84
N ALA A 91 -30.56 -11.11 0.22
CA ALA A 91 -31.90 -11.68 0.17
C ALA A 91 -32.92 -10.75 -0.52
N SER A 92 -32.88 -9.45 -0.23
CA SER A 92 -33.89 -8.52 -0.76
C SER A 92 -33.68 -8.16 -2.22
N ILE A 93 -32.45 -8.23 -2.74
CA ILE A 93 -32.19 -8.05 -4.18
C ILE A 93 -32.64 -9.25 -5.03
N ALA A 94 -32.89 -10.41 -4.42
CA ALA A 94 -33.05 -11.68 -5.14
C ALA A 94 -34.13 -11.64 -6.23
N SER A 95 -35.23 -10.91 -5.98
CA SER A 95 -36.36 -10.75 -6.91
C SER A 95 -36.08 -9.80 -8.07
N TYR A 96 -34.99 -9.04 -8.03
CA TYR A 96 -34.57 -8.13 -9.10
C TYR A 96 -33.65 -8.81 -10.13
N LEU A 97 -33.03 -9.94 -9.76
CA LEU A 97 -31.99 -10.60 -10.54
C LEU A 97 -32.52 -11.33 -11.79
N GLU A 98 -31.81 -11.20 -12.90
CA GLU A 98 -31.97 -12.03 -14.10
C GLU A 98 -30.67 -12.79 -14.43
N THR A 99 -30.76 -13.86 -15.20
CA THR A 99 -29.56 -14.57 -15.68
C THR A 99 -29.13 -13.99 -17.01
N ILE A 100 -27.93 -13.42 -17.08
CA ILE A 100 -27.37 -12.86 -18.31
C ILE A 100 -26.37 -13.87 -18.88
N PRO A 101 -26.67 -14.53 -20.02
CA PRO A 101 -25.77 -15.50 -20.60
C PRO A 101 -24.47 -14.83 -21.07
N ASP A 102 -23.40 -15.63 -21.15
CA ASP A 102 -22.11 -15.17 -21.66
C ASP A 102 -22.21 -14.94 -23.18
N PRO A 103 -22.06 -13.68 -23.66
CA PRO A 103 -22.20 -13.37 -25.08
C PRO A 103 -21.10 -13.99 -25.95
N GLN A 104 -19.99 -14.45 -25.38
CA GLN A 104 -18.97 -15.20 -26.12
C GLN A 104 -19.39 -16.66 -26.39
N LYS A 105 -20.35 -17.18 -25.61
CA LYS A 105 -20.85 -18.56 -25.73
C LYS A 105 -22.22 -18.62 -26.39
N VAL A 106 -23.03 -17.57 -26.22
CA VAL A 106 -24.42 -17.53 -26.66
C VAL A 106 -24.70 -16.22 -27.37
N THR A 107 -24.99 -16.29 -28.67
CA THR A 107 -25.58 -15.16 -29.40
C THR A 107 -27.09 -15.17 -29.19
N TRP A 108 -27.64 -14.09 -28.63
CA TRP A 108 -29.07 -13.99 -28.32
C TRP A 108 -29.55 -12.53 -28.35
N SER A 109 -30.69 -12.30 -29.01
CA SER A 109 -31.48 -11.08 -28.89
C SER A 109 -32.74 -11.40 -28.08
N PRO A 110 -32.82 -10.95 -26.82
CA PRO A 110 -34.03 -11.13 -26.02
C PRO A 110 -35.29 -10.60 -26.71
N CYS A 111 -35.20 -9.55 -27.53
CA CYS A 111 -36.35 -9.01 -28.26
C CYS A 111 -36.83 -9.92 -29.39
N ALA A 112 -35.91 -10.57 -30.12
CA ALA A 112 -36.26 -11.45 -31.23
C ALA A 112 -36.68 -12.85 -30.77
N ASP A 113 -36.16 -13.32 -29.63
CA ASP A 113 -36.44 -14.65 -29.07
C ASP A 113 -36.64 -14.57 -27.54
N PRO A 114 -37.78 -14.00 -27.09
CA PRO A 114 -38.02 -13.68 -25.68
C PRO A 114 -38.23 -14.90 -24.77
N HIS A 115 -38.54 -16.06 -25.34
CA HIS A 115 -38.87 -17.26 -24.57
C HIS A 115 -37.69 -18.24 -24.44
N ARG A 116 -36.51 -17.89 -24.97
CA ARG A 116 -35.32 -18.75 -24.93
C ARG A 116 -34.83 -19.03 -23.52
N PHE A 117 -34.90 -18.04 -22.65
CA PHE A 117 -34.52 -18.14 -21.24
C PHE A 117 -35.68 -17.62 -20.37
N PRO A 118 -35.95 -18.24 -19.21
CA PRO A 118 -36.99 -17.78 -18.29
C PRO A 118 -36.52 -16.57 -17.47
N ASP A 119 -37.48 -15.82 -16.92
CA ASP A 119 -37.25 -14.68 -16.01
C ASP A 119 -36.35 -13.58 -16.60
N THR A 120 -36.58 -13.19 -17.86
CA THR A 120 -35.74 -12.21 -18.59
C THR A 120 -36.50 -10.95 -19.04
N GLU A 121 -37.49 -10.50 -18.26
CA GLU A 121 -38.36 -9.38 -18.63
C GLU A 121 -37.60 -8.05 -18.80
N VAL A 122 -36.61 -7.78 -17.94
CA VAL A 122 -35.77 -6.57 -18.01
C VAL A 122 -34.85 -6.64 -19.23
N LEU A 123 -34.19 -7.79 -19.46
CA LEU A 123 -33.38 -8.02 -20.66
C LEU A 123 -34.19 -7.88 -21.95
N HIS A 124 -35.42 -8.40 -21.98
CA HIS A 124 -36.34 -8.24 -23.11
C HIS A 124 -36.65 -6.77 -23.39
N ASN A 125 -37.03 -6.01 -22.35
CA ASN A 125 -37.32 -4.58 -22.48
C ASN A 125 -36.11 -3.80 -23.02
N LEU A 126 -34.92 -3.98 -22.44
CA LEU A 126 -33.71 -3.29 -22.87
C LEU A 126 -33.30 -3.68 -24.30
N SER A 127 -33.39 -4.96 -24.65
CA SER A 127 -33.13 -5.46 -26.00
C SER A 127 -34.08 -4.85 -27.03
N CYS A 128 -35.38 -4.78 -26.72
CA CYS A 128 -36.36 -4.16 -27.61
C CYS A 128 -36.21 -2.65 -27.72
N MET A 129 -35.81 -1.95 -26.65
CA MET A 129 -35.47 -0.53 -26.72
C MET A 129 -34.32 -0.28 -27.71
N ALA A 130 -33.27 -1.10 -27.65
CA ALA A 130 -32.14 -1.01 -28.58
C ALA A 130 -32.56 -1.31 -30.03
N HIS A 131 -33.26 -2.42 -30.25
CA HIS A 131 -33.71 -2.86 -31.58
C HIS A 131 -34.65 -1.85 -32.24
N LYS A 132 -35.68 -1.39 -31.51
CA LYS A 132 -36.69 -0.44 -31.99
C LYS A 132 -36.07 0.89 -32.42
N ASN A 133 -35.04 1.34 -31.70
CA ASN A 133 -34.39 2.62 -31.93
C ASN A 133 -33.10 2.53 -32.77
N ARG A 134 -32.68 1.32 -33.16
CA ARG A 134 -31.49 1.05 -34.00
C ARG A 134 -30.22 1.70 -33.46
N LEU A 135 -29.98 1.58 -32.16
CA LEU A 135 -28.79 2.09 -31.48
C LEU A 135 -28.25 1.07 -30.48
N PHE A 136 -26.98 1.22 -30.11
CA PHE A 136 -26.38 0.43 -29.04
C PHE A 136 -26.84 0.96 -27.68
N LEU A 137 -27.35 0.08 -26.81
CA LEU A 137 -27.84 0.46 -25.48
C LEU A 137 -26.96 -0.18 -24.42
N VAL A 138 -26.41 0.65 -23.53
CA VAL A 138 -25.64 0.21 -22.36
C VAL A 138 -26.47 0.46 -21.11
N ALA A 139 -26.70 -0.57 -20.33
CA ALA A 139 -27.41 -0.49 -19.05
C ALA A 139 -26.67 -1.27 -17.98
N ASN A 140 -26.99 -0.96 -16.73
CA ASN A 140 -26.52 -1.69 -15.57
C ASN A 140 -27.72 -2.30 -14.83
N MET A 141 -27.61 -3.57 -14.47
CA MET A 141 -28.68 -4.31 -13.78
C MET A 141 -28.10 -5.40 -12.87
N PRO A 142 -28.85 -5.83 -11.85
CA PRO A 142 -28.42 -6.93 -10.98
C PRO A 142 -28.61 -8.26 -11.73
N SER A 143 -27.58 -9.11 -11.75
CA SER A 143 -27.64 -10.42 -12.40
C SER A 143 -27.33 -11.57 -11.45
N ARG A 144 -27.78 -12.78 -11.80
CA ARG A 144 -27.45 -14.02 -11.08
C ARG A 144 -26.75 -15.02 -11.98
N GLN A 145 -25.89 -15.84 -11.37
CA GLN A 145 -25.37 -17.06 -11.97
C GLN A 145 -25.50 -18.22 -11.00
N SER A 146 -26.30 -19.22 -11.35
CA SER A 146 -26.39 -20.45 -10.56
C SER A 146 -25.03 -21.15 -10.51
N CYS A 147 -24.68 -21.65 -9.34
CA CYS A 147 -23.45 -22.39 -9.11
C CYS A 147 -23.75 -23.59 -8.20
N ASN A 148 -22.86 -24.58 -8.20
CA ASN A 148 -22.99 -25.74 -7.33
C ASN A 148 -21.74 -25.86 -6.47
N ARG A 149 -21.90 -25.87 -5.15
CA ARG A 149 -20.80 -25.98 -4.17
C ARG A 149 -19.98 -27.27 -4.31
N THR A 150 -20.54 -28.32 -4.91
CA THR A 150 -19.78 -29.57 -5.17
C THR A 150 -18.80 -29.44 -6.33
N VAL A 151 -19.01 -28.47 -7.24
CA VAL A 151 -18.17 -28.26 -8.44
C VAL A 151 -17.35 -26.98 -8.31
N ASP A 152 -17.95 -25.93 -7.76
CA ASP A 152 -17.32 -24.64 -7.48
C ASP A 152 -17.29 -24.39 -5.96
N PRO A 153 -16.13 -24.56 -5.30
CA PRO A 153 -16.03 -24.37 -3.85
C PRO A 153 -16.27 -22.92 -3.41
N HIS A 154 -16.18 -21.94 -4.31
CA HIS A 154 -16.45 -20.53 -4.02
C HIS A 154 -17.93 -20.16 -4.15
N CYS A 155 -18.77 -21.10 -4.63
CA CYS A 155 -20.19 -20.86 -4.79
C CYS A 155 -20.83 -20.47 -3.45
N PRO A 156 -21.55 -19.33 -3.38
CA PRO A 156 -22.20 -18.88 -2.17
C PRO A 156 -23.19 -19.91 -1.60
N ALA A 157 -23.47 -19.81 -0.30
CA ALA A 157 -24.30 -20.78 0.42
C ALA A 157 -25.73 -20.91 -0.15
N ASP A 158 -26.23 -19.85 -0.80
CA ASP A 158 -27.54 -19.82 -1.46
C ASP A 158 -27.50 -20.32 -2.92
N GLY A 159 -26.39 -20.93 -3.36
CA GLY A 159 -26.31 -21.68 -4.62
C GLY A 159 -26.24 -20.82 -5.88
N LYS A 160 -25.93 -19.53 -5.75
CA LYS A 160 -25.82 -18.60 -6.88
C LYS A 160 -24.82 -17.50 -6.55
N TYR A 161 -24.17 -16.94 -7.56
CA TYR A 161 -23.57 -15.63 -7.48
C TYR A 161 -24.58 -14.55 -7.84
N GLN A 162 -24.43 -13.36 -7.25
CA GLN A 162 -25.20 -12.15 -7.57
C GLN A 162 -24.21 -11.05 -7.96
N PHE A 163 -24.40 -10.38 -9.10
CA PHE A 163 -23.42 -9.41 -9.60
C PHE A 163 -24.08 -8.08 -9.97
N ASN A 164 -23.40 -6.98 -9.66
CA ASN A 164 -23.60 -5.70 -10.33
C ASN A 164 -23.09 -5.85 -11.77
N THR A 165 -23.96 -5.66 -12.76
CA THR A 165 -23.67 -6.11 -14.13
C THR A 165 -23.97 -5.05 -15.18
N ASN A 166 -22.95 -4.63 -15.93
CA ASN A 166 -23.18 -3.91 -17.19
C ASN A 166 -23.58 -4.92 -18.26
N VAL A 167 -24.58 -4.58 -19.05
CA VAL A 167 -25.02 -5.31 -20.23
C VAL A 167 -25.12 -4.36 -21.41
N VAL A 168 -24.63 -4.79 -22.57
CA VAL A 168 -24.65 -4.01 -23.81
C VAL A 168 -25.45 -4.73 -24.87
N PHE A 169 -26.41 -4.02 -25.45
CA PHE A 169 -27.21 -4.47 -26.57
C PHE A 169 -26.77 -3.76 -27.85
N SER A 170 -26.60 -4.52 -28.93
CA SER A 170 -26.46 -3.97 -30.29
C SER A 170 -27.74 -3.28 -30.78
N ASP A 171 -27.63 -2.58 -31.90
CA ASP A 171 -28.76 -2.02 -32.66
C ASP A 171 -29.79 -3.05 -33.15
N GLN A 172 -29.46 -4.34 -33.09
CA GLN A 172 -30.37 -5.46 -33.37
C GLN A 172 -30.97 -6.09 -32.10
N GLY A 173 -30.68 -5.53 -30.92
CA GLY A 173 -31.11 -6.05 -29.63
C GLY A 173 -30.31 -7.28 -29.15
N VAL A 174 -29.26 -7.69 -29.87
CA VAL A 174 -28.37 -8.79 -29.44
C VAL A 174 -27.49 -8.34 -28.28
N ILE A 175 -27.35 -9.17 -27.24
CA ILE A 175 -26.40 -8.95 -26.14
C ILE A 175 -24.97 -9.13 -26.68
N VAL A 176 -24.14 -8.09 -26.62
CA VAL A 176 -22.77 -8.08 -27.16
C VAL A 176 -21.67 -7.94 -26.09
N ALA A 177 -22.04 -7.53 -24.88
CA ALA A 177 -21.14 -7.55 -23.73
C ALA A 177 -21.91 -7.73 -22.43
N ARG A 178 -21.26 -8.41 -21.47
CA ARG A 178 -21.66 -8.54 -20.08
C ARG A 178 -20.42 -8.39 -19.21
N TYR A 179 -20.43 -7.44 -18.29
CA TYR A 179 -19.34 -7.18 -17.36
C TYR A 179 -19.87 -7.18 -15.93
N HIS A 180 -19.30 -8.00 -15.06
CA HIS A 180 -19.55 -7.93 -13.63
C HIS A 180 -18.55 -7.00 -12.94
N LYS A 181 -19.05 -6.06 -12.14
CA LYS A 181 -18.24 -5.08 -11.42
C LYS A 181 -17.20 -5.77 -10.53
N GLN A 182 -15.93 -5.39 -10.70
CA GLN A 182 -14.82 -5.98 -9.97
C GLN A 182 -14.65 -5.34 -8.58
N ASN A 183 -14.65 -4.01 -8.51
CA ASN A 183 -14.33 -3.27 -7.29
C ASN A 183 -15.62 -2.72 -6.66
N LEU A 184 -16.18 -3.47 -5.71
CA LEU A 184 -17.46 -3.13 -5.06
C LEU A 184 -17.31 -1.99 -4.04
N TYR A 185 -18.31 -1.11 -3.95
CA TYR A 185 -18.36 0.03 -3.03
C TYR A 185 -19.57 -0.09 -2.09
N TYR A 186 -19.40 -0.79 -0.97
CA TYR A 186 -20.47 -1.06 0.02
C TYR A 186 -21.69 -1.83 -0.51
N GLU A 187 -21.50 -2.63 -1.55
CA GLU A 187 -22.56 -3.36 -2.23
C GLU A 187 -22.78 -4.76 -1.63
N ALA A 188 -23.32 -4.82 -0.41
CA ALA A 188 -23.51 -6.08 0.33
C ALA A 188 -24.40 -7.13 -0.37
N SER A 189 -25.17 -6.71 -1.38
CA SER A 189 -26.02 -7.56 -2.20
C SER A 189 -25.27 -8.33 -3.29
N PHE A 190 -24.03 -7.95 -3.61
CA PHE A 190 -23.27 -8.48 -4.75
C PHE A 190 -21.98 -9.19 -4.32
N ASP A 191 -21.60 -10.17 -5.13
CA ASP A 191 -20.34 -10.91 -5.07
C ASP A 191 -19.30 -10.25 -5.98
N THR A 192 -18.03 -10.36 -5.64
CA THR A 192 -16.93 -10.01 -6.54
C THR A 192 -16.65 -11.19 -7.48
N PRO A 193 -16.47 -10.98 -8.80
CA PRO A 193 -16.10 -12.05 -9.73
C PRO A 193 -14.81 -12.78 -9.28
N PRO A 194 -14.77 -14.13 -9.31
CA PRO A 194 -13.57 -14.89 -8.91
C PRO A 194 -12.33 -14.60 -9.77
N LYS A 195 -12.55 -14.12 -11.00
CA LYS A 195 -11.53 -13.67 -11.95
C LYS A 195 -11.97 -12.33 -12.52
N CYS A 196 -11.03 -11.40 -12.65
CA CYS A 196 -11.30 -10.11 -13.27
C CYS A 196 -11.70 -10.30 -14.73
N GLU A 197 -12.74 -9.58 -15.15
CA GLU A 197 -13.28 -9.62 -16.50
C GLU A 197 -12.82 -8.40 -17.30
N TYR A 198 -12.13 -8.63 -18.41
CA TYR A 198 -11.70 -7.57 -19.33
C TYR A 198 -12.63 -7.50 -20.54
N VAL A 199 -13.76 -6.81 -20.38
CA VAL A 199 -14.87 -6.89 -21.33
C VAL A 199 -14.76 -5.81 -22.38
N THR A 200 -14.79 -6.24 -23.65
CA THR A 200 -14.85 -5.36 -24.82
C THR A 200 -15.94 -5.80 -25.78
N PHE A 201 -16.43 -4.87 -26.59
CA PHE A 201 -17.35 -5.13 -27.69
C PHE A 201 -17.01 -4.24 -28.89
N THR A 202 -17.34 -4.71 -30.09
CA THR A 202 -17.04 -3.98 -31.32
C THR A 202 -18.31 -3.37 -31.90
N THR A 203 -18.22 -2.13 -32.38
CA THR A 203 -19.30 -1.42 -33.05
C THR A 203 -18.90 -1.09 -34.49
N PRO A 204 -19.87 -0.98 -35.42
CA PRO A 204 -19.58 -0.63 -36.81
C PRO A 204 -19.14 0.83 -37.01
N PHE A 205 -19.30 1.70 -35.99
CA PHE A 205 -19.08 3.14 -36.12
C PHE A 205 -17.85 3.67 -35.38
N ALA A 206 -17.38 2.97 -34.35
CA ALA A 206 -16.26 3.46 -33.52
C ALA A 206 -15.33 2.34 -33.04
N GLY A 207 -15.39 1.16 -33.68
CA GLY A 207 -14.46 0.08 -33.37
C GLY A 207 -14.71 -0.51 -31.99
N ARG A 208 -13.64 -0.71 -31.22
CA ARG A 208 -13.68 -1.50 -29.97
C ARG A 208 -13.89 -0.61 -28.74
N PHE A 209 -15.00 -0.84 -28.06
CA PHE A 209 -15.31 -0.26 -26.77
C PHE A 209 -14.91 -1.21 -25.64
N GLY A 210 -14.57 -0.63 -24.49
CA GLY A 210 -14.48 -1.32 -23.21
C GLY A 210 -15.56 -0.82 -22.26
N THR A 211 -15.80 -1.58 -21.19
CA THR A 211 -16.73 -1.18 -20.14
C THR A 211 -16.20 -1.57 -18.76
N PHE A 212 -16.43 -0.70 -17.79
CA PHE A 212 -16.25 -0.93 -16.36
C PHE A 212 -17.19 0.02 -15.60
N THR A 213 -17.32 -0.14 -14.28
CA THR A 213 -18.40 0.49 -13.52
C THR A 213 -17.88 1.27 -12.33
N CYS A 214 -18.23 2.56 -12.26
CA CYS A 214 -18.11 3.40 -11.07
C CYS A 214 -16.72 3.30 -10.38
N PHE A 215 -16.67 2.68 -9.19
CA PHE A 215 -15.48 2.59 -8.36
C PHE A 215 -14.28 1.93 -9.06
N ASP A 216 -14.51 1.09 -10.08
CA ASP A 216 -13.46 0.47 -10.91
C ASP A 216 -12.46 1.49 -11.50
N ILE A 217 -12.88 2.74 -11.74
CA ILE A 217 -12.02 3.78 -12.34
C ILE A 217 -10.82 4.15 -11.45
N LEU A 218 -10.88 3.87 -10.15
CA LEU A 218 -9.81 4.14 -9.19
C LEU A 218 -8.77 3.02 -9.09
N PHE A 219 -8.98 1.90 -9.78
CA PHE A 219 -8.14 0.71 -9.69
C PHE A 219 -7.46 0.38 -11.01
N ARG A 220 -6.39 -0.42 -10.94
CA ARG A 220 -5.71 -0.92 -12.13
C ARG A 220 -6.63 -1.79 -12.97
N ASP A 221 -7.29 -2.75 -12.32
CA ASP A 221 -8.11 -3.74 -13.01
C ASP A 221 -9.60 -3.48 -12.78
N PRO A 222 -10.41 -3.39 -13.86
CA PRO A 222 -10.02 -3.54 -15.27
C PRO A 222 -9.55 -2.25 -15.96
N ALA A 223 -9.71 -1.08 -15.33
CA ALA A 223 -9.68 0.22 -16.01
C ALA A 223 -8.35 0.54 -16.74
N VAL A 224 -7.22 0.42 -16.05
CA VAL A 224 -5.89 0.66 -16.63
C VAL A 224 -5.52 -0.42 -17.64
N THR A 225 -5.84 -1.69 -17.35
CA THR A 225 -5.54 -2.82 -18.24
C THR A 225 -6.26 -2.69 -19.59
N LEU A 226 -7.55 -2.33 -19.58
CA LEU A 226 -8.32 -2.07 -20.81
C LEU A 226 -7.68 -0.97 -21.67
N VAL A 227 -7.24 0.12 -21.06
CA VAL A 227 -6.68 1.25 -21.81
C VAL A 227 -5.24 0.98 -22.23
N LYS A 228 -4.36 0.67 -21.28
CA LYS A 228 -2.91 0.64 -21.49
C LYS A 228 -2.44 -0.66 -22.14
N GLU A 229 -2.95 -1.80 -21.66
CA GLU A 229 -2.47 -3.12 -22.10
C GLU A 229 -3.26 -3.62 -23.30
N MET A 230 -4.57 -3.35 -23.34
CA MET A 230 -5.43 -3.79 -24.43
C MET A 230 -5.61 -2.73 -25.54
N GLY A 231 -5.25 -1.46 -25.31
CA GLY A 231 -5.37 -0.41 -26.32
C GLY A 231 -6.81 0.00 -26.62
N VAL A 232 -7.69 -0.04 -25.63
CA VAL A 232 -9.08 0.44 -25.77
C VAL A 232 -9.09 1.95 -25.63
N ARG A 233 -9.82 2.64 -26.52
CA ARG A 233 -9.87 4.11 -26.58
C ARG A 233 -11.28 4.69 -26.48
N GLN A 234 -12.29 3.83 -26.40
CA GLN A 234 -13.68 4.21 -26.17
C GLN A 234 -14.18 3.40 -24.97
N ILE A 235 -14.63 4.07 -23.91
CA ILE A 235 -15.14 3.44 -22.70
C ILE A 235 -16.56 3.90 -22.44
N VAL A 236 -17.46 2.95 -22.15
CA VAL A 236 -18.79 3.21 -21.58
C VAL A 236 -18.76 2.94 -20.09
N PHE A 237 -19.22 3.92 -19.31
CA PHE A 237 -19.03 3.98 -17.87
C PHE A 237 -20.34 4.33 -17.14
N PRO A 238 -21.18 3.31 -16.87
CA PRO A 238 -22.27 3.42 -15.91
C PRO A 238 -21.72 3.72 -14.51
N SER A 239 -22.32 4.66 -13.79
CA SER A 239 -21.86 5.05 -12.46
C SER A 239 -22.99 5.50 -11.53
N ALA A 240 -22.85 5.24 -10.23
CA ALA A 240 -23.63 5.83 -9.15
C ALA A 240 -22.68 6.57 -8.20
N TRP A 241 -22.01 7.60 -8.71
CA TRP A 241 -20.91 8.29 -8.04
C TRP A 241 -21.40 9.32 -7.04
N MET A 242 -20.96 9.18 -5.79
CA MET A 242 -21.15 10.19 -4.75
C MET A 242 -20.00 11.21 -4.76
N ASN A 243 -20.32 12.47 -4.99
CA ASN A 243 -19.32 13.53 -5.06
C ASN A 243 -18.62 13.74 -3.70
N ALA A 244 -17.28 13.61 -3.70
CA ALA A 244 -16.42 13.85 -2.54
C ALA A 244 -15.35 14.89 -2.90
N LEU A 245 -15.65 16.15 -2.57
CA LEU A 245 -14.73 17.27 -2.79
C LEU A 245 -13.51 17.20 -1.84
N PRO A 246 -12.35 17.74 -2.26
CA PRO A 246 -12.13 18.52 -3.47
C PRO A 246 -11.58 17.75 -4.68
N LEU A 247 -11.29 16.45 -4.58
CA LEU A 247 -10.60 15.71 -5.64
C LEU A 247 -11.47 14.68 -6.38
N LEU A 248 -12.58 14.22 -5.79
CA LEU A 248 -13.43 13.16 -6.32
C LEU A 248 -14.86 13.65 -6.61
N ALA A 249 -15.01 14.84 -7.19
CA ALA A 249 -16.23 15.15 -7.93
C ALA A 249 -16.26 14.34 -9.23
N SER A 250 -17.40 13.75 -9.57
CA SER A 250 -17.61 12.87 -10.72
C SER A 250 -17.07 13.48 -12.02
N VAL A 251 -17.57 14.66 -12.40
CA VAL A 251 -17.17 15.35 -13.63
C VAL A 251 -15.70 15.77 -13.64
N GLN A 252 -15.12 16.06 -12.47
CA GLN A 252 -13.71 16.44 -12.33
C GLN A 252 -12.82 15.23 -12.56
N PHE A 253 -13.06 14.14 -11.82
CA PHE A 253 -12.22 12.96 -11.85
C PHE A 253 -12.37 12.19 -13.17
N GLN A 254 -13.59 12.03 -13.68
CA GLN A 254 -13.85 11.31 -14.93
C GLN A 254 -13.26 12.05 -16.14
N ARG A 255 -13.34 13.39 -16.17
CA ARG A 255 -12.64 14.20 -17.18
C ARG A 255 -11.12 14.04 -17.08
N ALA A 256 -10.58 14.11 -15.86
CA ALA A 256 -9.14 13.94 -15.65
C ALA A 256 -8.66 12.55 -16.12
N PHE A 257 -9.43 11.50 -15.83
CA PHE A 257 -9.14 10.15 -16.32
C PHE A 257 -9.18 10.08 -17.85
N SER A 258 -10.22 10.62 -18.50
CA SER A 258 -10.31 10.67 -19.97
C SER A 258 -9.12 11.39 -20.62
N TYR A 259 -8.71 12.53 -20.04
CA TYR A 259 -7.54 13.30 -20.47
C TYR A 259 -6.23 12.50 -20.30
N GLY A 260 -5.93 12.04 -19.09
CA GLY A 260 -4.67 11.36 -18.76
C GLY A 260 -4.53 9.99 -19.44
N ALA A 261 -5.64 9.30 -19.66
CA ALA A 261 -5.67 8.00 -20.31
C ALA A 261 -5.76 8.09 -21.84
N GLY A 262 -6.03 9.28 -22.41
CA GLY A 262 -6.16 9.47 -23.85
C GLY A 262 -7.37 8.75 -24.46
N ILE A 263 -8.51 8.70 -23.74
CA ILE A 263 -9.71 7.96 -24.16
C ILE A 263 -10.95 8.86 -24.31
N THR A 264 -11.92 8.39 -25.09
CA THR A 264 -13.32 8.86 -24.98
C THR A 264 -14.00 8.09 -23.84
N LEU A 265 -14.56 8.79 -22.86
CA LEU A 265 -15.31 8.24 -21.73
C LEU A 265 -16.76 8.72 -21.77
N LEU A 266 -17.70 7.79 -21.94
CA LEU A 266 -19.14 8.04 -21.90
C LEU A 266 -19.66 7.70 -20.51
N ALA A 267 -19.72 8.70 -19.63
CA ALA A 267 -20.08 8.54 -18.23
C ALA A 267 -21.54 8.93 -17.97
N ALA A 268 -22.34 7.97 -17.52
CA ALA A 268 -23.73 8.18 -17.13
C ALA A 268 -23.86 7.97 -15.63
N ASN A 269 -24.29 8.99 -14.90
CA ASN A 269 -24.39 8.98 -13.45
C ASN A 269 -25.84 9.04 -12.97
N LEU A 270 -26.08 8.61 -11.73
CA LEU A 270 -27.36 8.86 -11.06
C LEU A 270 -27.50 10.33 -10.68
N LYS A 271 -28.76 10.78 -10.70
CA LYS A 271 -29.21 12.02 -10.06
C LYS A 271 -29.97 11.67 -8.78
N ALA A 272 -29.31 11.88 -7.65
CA ALA A 272 -29.89 11.70 -6.32
C ALA A 272 -29.24 12.69 -5.33
N THR A 273 -29.83 13.88 -5.21
CA THR A 273 -29.29 15.00 -4.43
C THR A 273 -29.00 14.62 -2.97
N LYS A 274 -29.88 13.83 -2.33
CA LYS A 274 -29.70 13.33 -0.95
C LYS A 274 -28.38 12.58 -0.74
N TYR A 275 -27.85 11.95 -1.78
CA TYR A 275 -26.63 11.15 -1.75
C TYR A 275 -25.44 11.85 -2.42
N ARG A 276 -25.58 13.13 -2.79
CA ARG A 276 -24.57 13.90 -3.55
C ARG A 276 -24.22 13.25 -4.90
N MET A 277 -25.19 12.54 -5.50
CA MET A 277 -25.04 11.94 -6.82
C MET A 277 -25.59 12.89 -7.89
N THR A 278 -24.69 13.40 -8.71
CA THR A 278 -24.93 14.16 -9.95
C THR A 278 -23.60 14.30 -10.66
N GLY A 279 -23.61 14.51 -11.96
CA GLY A 279 -22.42 14.71 -12.76
C GLY A 279 -22.25 13.59 -13.76
N SER A 280 -22.73 13.83 -14.96
CA SER A 280 -22.61 12.95 -16.13
C SER A 280 -21.91 13.71 -17.25
N GLY A 281 -21.28 12.98 -18.17
CA GLY A 281 -20.58 13.62 -19.26
C GLY A 281 -20.10 12.73 -20.38
N ILE A 282 -19.84 13.38 -21.50
CA ILE A 282 -19.16 12.83 -22.66
C ILE A 282 -17.79 13.50 -22.70
N PHE A 283 -16.76 12.75 -22.32
CA PHE A 283 -15.39 13.25 -22.19
C PHE A 283 -14.52 12.70 -23.31
N THR A 284 -13.70 13.57 -23.89
CA THR A 284 -12.61 13.22 -24.80
C THR A 284 -11.32 13.83 -24.25
N PRO A 285 -10.13 13.47 -24.77
CA PRO A 285 -8.88 14.03 -24.27
C PRO A 285 -8.71 15.54 -24.47
N TRP A 286 -9.60 16.21 -25.22
CA TRP A 286 -9.46 17.62 -25.57
C TRP A 286 -10.72 18.43 -25.26
N ASP A 287 -11.86 17.78 -25.08
CA ASP A 287 -13.16 18.43 -24.97
C ASP A 287 -14.11 17.60 -24.10
N SER A 288 -15.09 18.26 -23.47
CA SER A 288 -16.08 17.65 -22.60
C SER A 288 -17.44 18.32 -22.74
N LEU A 289 -18.51 17.52 -22.84
CA LEU A 289 -19.88 17.96 -22.58
C LEU A 289 -20.33 17.38 -21.25
N THR A 290 -20.65 18.24 -20.29
CA THR A 290 -20.99 17.83 -18.91
C THR A 290 -22.31 18.40 -18.45
N HIS A 291 -23.00 17.68 -17.59
CA HIS A 291 -24.08 18.19 -16.77
C HIS A 291 -23.77 17.88 -15.31
N HIS A 292 -23.89 18.89 -14.46
CA HIS A 292 -23.76 18.78 -13.01
C HIS A 292 -24.75 19.77 -12.42
N ASP A 293 -25.70 19.27 -11.65
CA ASP A 293 -26.78 20.07 -11.07
C ASP A 293 -26.90 19.72 -9.59
N THR A 294 -26.50 20.63 -8.72
CA THR A 294 -26.59 20.42 -7.26
C THR A 294 -27.97 20.75 -6.70
N ASP A 295 -28.78 21.52 -7.43
CA ASP A 295 -29.95 22.19 -6.86
C ASP A 295 -31.26 21.58 -7.40
N GLY A 296 -31.28 21.14 -8.66
CA GLY A 296 -32.42 20.46 -9.26
C GLY A 296 -32.50 18.98 -8.89
N ASP A 297 -33.56 18.31 -9.36
CA ASP A 297 -33.77 16.86 -9.20
C ASP A 297 -34.17 16.17 -10.52
N SER A 298 -34.03 16.86 -11.65
CA SER A 298 -34.39 16.32 -12.97
C SER A 298 -33.25 15.51 -13.58
N GLY A 299 -33.60 14.44 -14.30
CA GLY A 299 -32.64 13.76 -15.17
C GLY A 299 -32.25 14.62 -16.38
N LYS A 300 -31.13 14.27 -17.03
CA LYS A 300 -30.60 15.02 -18.19
C LYS A 300 -30.00 14.11 -19.25
N LEU A 301 -30.53 14.22 -20.47
CA LEU A 301 -29.93 13.63 -21.67
C LEU A 301 -28.86 14.56 -22.24
N LEU A 302 -27.68 14.00 -22.51
CA LEU A 302 -26.58 14.65 -23.20
C LEU A 302 -26.31 13.88 -24.50
N VAL A 303 -26.28 14.58 -25.63
CA VAL A 303 -25.99 14.00 -26.94
C VAL A 303 -24.88 14.80 -27.60
N ARG A 304 -23.86 14.12 -28.13
CA ARG A 304 -22.72 14.79 -28.78
C ARG A 304 -22.08 13.93 -29.86
N ARG A 305 -21.68 14.58 -30.96
CA ARG A 305 -20.75 14.00 -31.94
C ARG A 305 -19.33 13.99 -31.37
N VAL A 306 -18.71 12.82 -31.34
CA VAL A 306 -17.38 12.56 -30.79
C VAL A 306 -16.47 11.87 -31.82
N PRO A 307 -15.15 12.15 -31.82
CA PRO A 307 -14.21 11.50 -32.72
C PRO A 307 -13.96 10.04 -32.31
N VAL A 308 -13.64 9.21 -33.29
CA VAL A 308 -13.10 7.85 -33.08
C VAL A 308 -11.60 7.97 -32.87
N ILE A 309 -11.15 7.69 -31.65
CA ILE A 309 -9.73 7.75 -31.30
C ILE A 309 -9.05 6.44 -31.74
N VAL A 310 -8.05 6.58 -32.62
CA VAL A 310 -7.20 5.50 -33.12
C VAL A 310 -5.73 5.87 -32.85
N ASP A 311 -4.96 4.94 -32.28
CA ASP A 311 -3.65 5.15 -31.65
C ASP A 311 -2.61 5.86 -32.54
N ASP A 312 -2.53 5.54 -33.83
CA ASP A 312 -1.44 6.04 -34.70
C ASP A 312 -1.63 7.48 -35.21
N LYS A 313 -2.80 8.10 -34.99
CA LYS A 313 -3.14 9.41 -35.60
C LYS A 313 -3.26 10.57 -34.63
N HIS A 314 -3.33 10.30 -33.33
CA HIS A 314 -3.55 11.32 -32.31
C HIS A 314 -2.30 11.40 -31.42
N LYS A 315 -1.69 12.59 -31.28
CA LYS A 315 -0.57 12.82 -30.34
C LYS A 315 -1.09 12.78 -28.91
N LEU A 316 -1.35 11.57 -28.40
CA LEU A 316 -1.87 11.35 -27.05
C LEU A 316 -0.77 11.61 -26.02
N VAL A 317 -1.17 12.17 -24.88
CA VAL A 317 -0.27 12.34 -23.74
C VAL A 317 0.02 10.95 -23.16
N PRO A 318 1.29 10.57 -22.92
CA PRO A 318 1.59 9.31 -22.25
C PRO A 318 0.96 9.28 -20.85
N PHE A 319 0.55 8.11 -20.38
CA PHE A 319 0.00 7.92 -19.02
C PHE A 319 0.97 8.38 -17.90
N SER A 320 2.27 8.49 -18.20
CA SER A 320 3.34 9.00 -17.33
C SER A 320 3.59 10.52 -17.45
N GLY A 321 2.84 11.22 -18.30
CA GLY A 321 3.22 12.55 -18.78
C GLY A 321 4.43 12.50 -19.71
N TYR A 322 4.84 13.67 -20.22
CA TYR A 322 6.07 13.80 -21.00
C TYR A 322 7.29 13.83 -20.05
N PRO A 323 8.41 13.17 -20.39
CA PRO A 323 9.66 13.32 -19.64
C PRO A 323 10.13 14.78 -19.70
N SER A 324 10.71 15.30 -18.62
CA SER A 324 11.18 16.70 -18.53
C SER A 324 12.16 17.11 -19.65
N SER A 325 12.83 16.14 -20.27
CA SER A 325 13.77 16.37 -21.38
C SER A 325 13.13 16.51 -22.77
N LYS A 326 11.80 16.44 -22.87
CA LYS A 326 11.03 16.57 -24.13
C LYS A 326 9.78 17.44 -23.97
N GLU A 327 9.86 18.55 -23.25
CA GLU A 327 8.89 19.61 -23.46
C GLU A 327 9.01 20.13 -24.91
N PRO A 328 7.90 20.36 -25.64
CA PRO A 328 7.96 21.31 -26.73
C PRO A 328 8.29 22.67 -26.11
N GLU A 329 9.37 23.32 -26.57
CA GLU A 329 9.78 24.72 -26.28
C GLU A 329 8.68 25.78 -26.59
N LYS A 330 7.41 25.40 -26.70
CA LYS A 330 6.27 26.21 -27.13
C LYS A 330 5.12 26.23 -26.13
N MET A 331 5.36 25.98 -24.83
CA MET A 331 4.39 26.36 -23.79
C MET A 331 4.62 27.80 -23.26
N HIS A 332 5.50 28.56 -23.91
CA HIS A 332 5.61 30.02 -23.76
C HIS A 332 4.78 30.76 -24.82
N ALA A 333 3.45 30.72 -24.70
CA ALA A 333 2.54 31.78 -25.15
C ALA A 333 1.11 31.37 -24.83
N TRP A 334 0.54 31.95 -23.77
CA TRP A 334 -0.92 32.02 -23.69
C TRP A 334 -1.41 32.94 -24.82
N PRO A 335 -2.42 32.58 -25.63
CA PRO A 335 -3.08 33.53 -26.51
C PRO A 335 -3.79 34.57 -25.63
N VAL A 336 -3.23 35.77 -25.57
CA VAL A 336 -3.85 36.93 -24.92
C VAL A 336 -5.00 37.39 -25.80
N SER A 337 -6.16 36.72 -25.70
CA SER A 337 -7.39 37.20 -26.35
C SER A 337 -8.64 37.11 -25.49
N SER A 338 -8.52 36.77 -24.19
CA SER A 338 -9.69 36.69 -23.28
C SER A 338 -9.54 37.42 -21.94
N LEU A 339 -8.48 38.21 -21.75
CA LEU A 339 -8.35 39.14 -20.63
C LEU A 339 -8.04 40.52 -21.22
N ASN A 340 -8.85 41.51 -20.85
CA ASN A 340 -8.95 42.82 -21.48
C ASN A 340 -7.60 43.48 -21.84
N ALA A 341 -7.56 44.00 -23.05
CA ALA A 341 -6.52 44.84 -23.60
C ALA A 341 -6.41 46.15 -22.81
N ASN A 342 -5.38 46.25 -21.97
CA ASN A 342 -4.64 47.47 -21.63
C ASN A 342 -3.73 47.13 -20.47
N TYR A 343 -2.52 46.63 -20.73
CA TYR A 343 -1.39 46.91 -19.85
C TYR A 343 -0.07 46.53 -20.54
N ASP A 344 0.82 47.52 -20.63
CA ASP A 344 2.16 47.43 -21.17
C ASP A 344 3.09 47.11 -19.98
N GLY A 345 3.62 45.88 -19.90
CA GLY A 345 4.37 45.46 -18.71
C GLY A 345 4.90 44.02 -18.75
N LYS A 346 6.21 43.92 -19.04
CA LYS A 346 7.19 42.82 -18.86
C LYS A 346 6.67 41.46 -18.32
N HIS A 347 6.88 40.42 -19.13
CA HIS A 347 6.80 39.01 -18.71
C HIS A 347 8.12 38.58 -18.06
N CYS A 348 8.07 37.72 -17.04
CA CYS A 348 9.24 36.96 -16.58
C CYS A 348 9.25 35.61 -17.31
N ARG A 349 10.37 35.27 -17.96
CA ARG A 349 10.54 34.10 -18.83
C ARG A 349 11.29 32.95 -18.15
N GLU A 350 11.98 33.20 -17.04
CA GLU A 350 12.84 32.22 -16.36
C GLU A 350 12.56 32.15 -14.85
N ASP A 351 12.80 30.98 -14.24
CA ASP A 351 12.67 30.75 -12.78
C ASP A 351 13.47 31.75 -11.94
N SER A 352 14.59 32.24 -12.50
CA SER A 352 15.47 33.24 -11.91
C SER A 352 14.86 34.64 -11.83
N GLU A 353 13.91 35.00 -12.71
CA GLU A 353 13.28 36.32 -12.77
C GLU A 353 12.09 36.46 -11.81
N CYS A 354 11.48 35.33 -11.40
CA CYS A 354 10.38 35.27 -10.44
C CYS A 354 10.83 35.03 -9.00
N ALA A 355 12.11 34.75 -8.77
CA ALA A 355 12.68 34.49 -7.45
C ALA A 355 12.84 35.79 -6.65
N LYS A 356 11.74 36.30 -6.09
CA LYS A 356 11.79 37.09 -4.87
C LYS A 356 11.32 36.23 -3.71
N GLU A 357 12.23 36.04 -2.77
CA GLU A 357 12.09 35.38 -1.47
C GLU A 357 10.66 35.38 -0.93
N ALA A 358 9.97 34.25 -1.06
CA ALA A 358 8.84 33.90 -0.21
C ALA A 358 9.26 32.74 0.67
N SER A 359 9.74 33.06 1.87
CA SER A 359 9.78 32.13 3.00
C SER A 359 8.33 31.71 3.29
N SER A 360 7.90 30.61 2.67
CA SER A 360 6.54 30.12 2.83
C SER A 360 6.53 28.98 3.82
N THR A 361 6.01 29.24 5.01
CA THR A 361 5.79 28.22 6.03
C THR A 361 4.80 27.17 5.52
N THR A 362 5.22 25.90 5.54
CA THR A 362 4.33 24.77 5.25
C THR A 362 3.45 24.47 6.46
N PHE A 363 2.24 23.95 6.22
CA PHE A 363 1.34 23.47 7.26
C PHE A 363 0.67 22.18 6.81
N ASN A 364 0.25 21.36 7.76
CA ASN A 364 -0.44 20.11 7.47
C ASN A 364 -1.96 20.29 7.57
N SER A 365 -2.72 19.63 6.69
CA SER A 365 -4.19 19.62 6.76
C SER A 365 -4.77 18.33 6.21
N ILE A 366 -5.94 17.96 6.71
CA ILE A 366 -6.64 16.75 6.31
C ILE A 366 -7.53 17.03 5.10
N MET A 367 -7.19 16.46 3.95
CA MET A 367 -7.99 16.49 2.74
C MET A 367 -8.42 15.07 2.41
N MET A 368 -9.73 14.84 2.32
CA MET A 368 -10.29 13.51 2.08
C MET A 368 -9.79 12.43 3.07
N LYS A 369 -9.52 12.81 4.32
CA LYS A 369 -8.97 11.96 5.39
C LYS A 369 -7.49 11.58 5.25
N ASP A 370 -6.81 12.13 4.26
CA ASP A 370 -5.37 12.02 4.10
C ASP A 370 -4.67 13.29 4.59
N ASN A 371 -3.48 13.14 5.15
CA ASN A 371 -2.69 14.26 5.68
C ASN A 371 -1.82 14.87 4.60
N PHE A 372 -2.25 16.01 4.05
CA PHE A 372 -1.51 16.76 3.03
C PHE A 372 -0.55 17.75 3.69
N THR A 373 0.62 17.92 3.08
CA THR A 373 1.51 19.05 3.36
C THR A 373 1.16 20.18 2.40
N LEU A 374 0.86 21.36 2.92
CA LEU A 374 0.41 22.51 2.15
C LEU A 374 1.30 23.73 2.33
N VAL A 375 1.30 24.59 1.31
CA VAL A 375 1.93 25.90 1.31
C VAL A 375 0.95 26.94 0.78
N ALA A 376 0.74 28.03 1.53
CA ALA A 376 -0.19 29.08 1.17
C ALA A 376 0.29 29.90 -0.04
N LEU A 377 -0.61 30.24 -0.96
CA LEU A 377 -0.33 31.18 -2.05
C LEU A 377 -0.33 32.60 -1.50
N GLN A 378 0.84 33.23 -1.43
CA GLN A 378 0.99 34.63 -1.03
C GLN A 378 0.96 35.56 -2.25
N GLY A 379 0.24 36.67 -2.14
CA GLY A 379 0.11 37.64 -3.23
C GLY A 379 -0.80 37.19 -4.39
N THR A 380 -0.75 37.94 -5.48
CA THR A 380 -1.52 37.73 -6.71
C THR A 380 -0.73 36.98 -7.79
N GLU A 381 0.59 36.84 -7.65
CA GLU A 381 1.42 36.03 -8.52
C GLU A 381 2.61 35.46 -7.73
N GLY A 382 3.13 34.32 -8.16
CA GLY A 382 4.27 33.68 -7.51
C GLY A 382 4.63 32.32 -8.09
N ASN A 383 5.77 31.79 -7.63
CA ASN A 383 6.25 30.44 -7.90
C ASN A 383 6.48 29.75 -6.55
N ILE A 384 5.86 28.59 -6.33
CA ILE A 384 5.96 27.84 -5.09
C ILE A 384 6.14 26.35 -5.36
N SER A 385 6.83 25.67 -4.45
CA SER A 385 7.00 24.22 -4.49
C SER A 385 6.84 23.61 -3.11
N VAL A 386 6.27 22.41 -3.05
CA VAL A 386 6.14 21.64 -1.80
C VAL A 386 6.31 20.17 -2.11
N CYS A 387 6.99 19.43 -1.23
CA CYS A 387 7.23 18.00 -1.39
C CYS A 387 6.69 17.21 -0.20
N SER A 388 6.26 15.98 -0.47
CA SER A 388 5.93 14.97 0.53
C SER A 388 6.34 13.61 -0.03
N GLY A 389 7.15 12.86 0.72
CA GLY A 389 7.72 11.59 0.27
C GLY A 389 8.51 11.73 -1.04
N SER A 390 8.12 10.95 -2.04
CA SER A 390 8.69 10.91 -3.39
C SER A 390 8.06 11.90 -4.37
N VAL A 391 7.03 12.66 -3.95
CA VAL A 391 6.31 13.59 -4.80
C VAL A 391 6.67 15.03 -4.46
N CYS A 392 7.05 15.80 -5.46
CA CYS A 392 7.21 17.25 -5.38
C CYS A 392 6.24 17.94 -6.35
N CYS A 393 5.48 18.88 -5.84
CA CYS A 393 4.55 19.71 -6.61
C CYS A 393 5.16 21.09 -6.82
N HIS A 394 5.07 21.61 -8.05
CA HIS A 394 5.51 22.94 -8.43
C HIS A 394 4.33 23.71 -9.03
N LEU A 395 4.14 24.97 -8.62
CA LEU A 395 3.07 25.82 -9.10
C LEU A 395 3.58 27.23 -9.40
N LEU A 396 3.51 27.61 -10.68
CA LEU A 396 3.54 28.99 -11.11
C LEU A 396 2.10 29.52 -11.21
N PHE A 397 1.77 30.59 -10.51
CA PHE A 397 0.40 31.12 -10.48
C PHE A 397 0.34 32.63 -10.69
N ARG A 398 -0.79 33.06 -11.26
CA ARG A 398 -1.30 34.44 -11.22
C ARG A 398 -2.80 34.37 -10.97
N ARG A 399 -3.31 35.15 -10.02
CA ARG A 399 -4.71 35.23 -9.60
C ARG A 399 -5.18 36.67 -9.48
N SER A 400 -6.48 36.89 -9.61
CA SER A 400 -7.11 38.17 -9.29
C SER A 400 -7.01 38.48 -7.80
N GLU A 401 -7.05 39.77 -7.45
CA GLU A 401 -7.16 40.18 -6.05
C GLU A 401 -8.54 39.76 -5.50
N THR A 402 -8.54 38.69 -4.72
CA THR A 402 -9.72 38.21 -4.00
C THR A 402 -9.39 38.00 -2.53
N LYS A 403 -10.44 37.98 -1.69
CA LYS A 403 -10.30 37.63 -0.25
C LYS A 403 -10.22 36.11 -0.02
N GLU A 404 -10.07 35.32 -1.08
CA GLU A 404 -10.06 33.86 -1.00
C GLU A 404 -8.64 33.34 -0.70
N PHE A 405 -8.59 32.28 0.11
CA PHE A 405 -7.35 31.61 0.48
C PHE A 405 -7.11 30.41 -0.44
N TYR A 406 -5.92 30.32 -1.01
CA TYR A 406 -5.48 29.19 -1.82
C TYR A 406 -4.19 28.63 -1.25
N ALA A 407 -4.00 27.31 -1.38
CA ALA A 407 -2.77 26.62 -1.00
C ALA A 407 -2.42 25.56 -2.05
N LEU A 408 -1.12 25.33 -2.25
CA LEU A 408 -0.60 24.18 -2.98
C LEU A 408 -0.40 23.04 -1.98
N GLY A 409 -1.00 21.88 -2.24
CA GLY A 409 -0.88 20.69 -1.40
C GLY A 409 -0.15 19.56 -2.11
N VAL A 410 0.54 18.73 -1.33
CA VAL A 410 1.16 17.48 -1.79
C VAL A 410 0.89 16.37 -0.79
N PHE A 411 0.68 15.17 -1.33
CA PHE A 411 0.47 13.95 -0.56
C PHE A 411 1.16 12.80 -1.29
N ASP A 412 1.99 12.06 -0.57
CA ASP A 412 2.53 10.77 -1.00
C ASP A 412 2.28 9.74 0.11
N GLY A 413 1.27 8.91 -0.10
CA GLY A 413 0.86 7.94 0.90
C GLY A 413 -0.30 7.08 0.46
N LEU A 414 -0.64 6.14 1.35
CA LEU A 414 -1.80 5.27 1.18
C LEU A 414 -3.05 5.98 1.69
N HIS A 415 -4.08 6.08 0.86
CA HIS A 415 -5.41 6.52 1.30
C HIS A 415 -6.01 5.47 2.25
N LYS A 416 -6.13 5.80 3.53
CA LYS A 416 -6.34 4.82 4.61
C LYS A 416 -7.78 4.62 5.07
N THR A 417 -8.76 5.19 4.38
CA THR A 417 -10.13 5.11 4.89
C THR A 417 -10.91 3.85 4.55
N TYR A 418 -10.38 3.02 3.66
CA TYR A 418 -11.10 1.85 3.17
C TYR A 418 -10.11 0.67 3.09
N TYR A 419 -10.50 -0.43 3.74
CA TYR A 419 -9.86 -1.75 3.85
C TYR A 419 -8.57 -2.00 3.03
N LEU A 420 -7.59 -2.58 3.71
CA LEU A 420 -6.35 -3.19 3.18
C LEU A 420 -6.52 -3.84 1.80
N GLU A 421 -6.28 -3.11 0.72
CA GLU A 421 -6.11 -3.69 -0.62
C GLU A 421 -4.65 -4.05 -0.86
N ILE A 422 -4.19 -5.06 -0.13
CA ILE A 422 -2.84 -5.62 -0.27
C ILE A 422 -2.69 -6.35 -1.62
N CYS A 423 -3.79 -6.85 -2.20
CA CYS A 423 -3.81 -7.53 -3.51
C CYS A 423 -3.22 -6.67 -4.64
N ALA A 424 -3.48 -5.37 -4.65
CA ALA A 424 -3.01 -4.47 -5.71
C ALA A 424 -1.47 -4.38 -5.78
N LEU A 425 -0.78 -4.71 -4.69
CA LEU A 425 0.68 -4.65 -4.57
C LEU A 425 1.37 -6.01 -4.78
N GLY A 426 0.61 -7.10 -4.96
CA GLY A 426 1.16 -8.43 -5.24
C GLY A 426 1.93 -9.08 -4.08
N ALA A 427 1.67 -8.68 -2.83
CA ALA A 427 2.32 -9.26 -1.67
C ALA A 427 1.81 -10.69 -1.39
N GLN A 428 2.73 -11.60 -1.06
CA GLN A 428 2.43 -13.03 -0.83
C GLN A 428 2.22 -13.37 0.64
N ILE A 429 2.79 -12.56 1.54
CA ILE A 429 2.64 -12.65 2.99
C ILE A 429 2.60 -11.24 3.60
N ILE A 430 1.78 -11.05 4.64
CA ILE A 430 1.76 -9.84 5.45
C ILE A 430 1.88 -10.20 6.94
N VAL A 431 2.58 -9.35 7.69
CA VAL A 431 2.75 -9.49 9.14
C VAL A 431 2.15 -8.27 9.83
N PHE A 432 1.28 -8.51 10.81
CA PHE A 432 0.74 -7.49 11.70
C PHE A 432 1.46 -7.49 13.04
N PRO A 433 1.47 -6.36 13.77
CA PRO A 433 2.16 -6.25 15.05
C PRO A 433 1.59 -7.15 16.15
N GLU A 434 2.42 -7.37 17.17
CA GLU A 434 1.98 -7.86 18.48
C GLU A 434 0.98 -6.89 19.09
N ASP A 435 -0.04 -7.41 19.78
CA ASP A 435 -1.08 -6.62 20.44
C ASP A 435 -1.85 -5.67 19.50
N GLY A 436 -1.69 -5.78 18.17
CA GLY A 436 -2.27 -4.86 17.20
C GLY A 436 -3.81 -4.88 17.13
N ILE A 437 -4.45 -5.91 17.71
CA ILE A 437 -5.90 -6.09 17.71
C ILE A 437 -6.54 -5.56 19.00
N HIS A 438 -5.89 -5.74 20.15
CA HIS A 438 -6.47 -5.46 21.47
C HIS A 438 -5.69 -4.44 22.30
N GLY A 439 -4.47 -4.07 21.88
CA GLY A 439 -3.55 -3.27 22.67
C GLY A 439 -2.97 -4.02 23.86
N PHE A 440 -2.32 -3.30 24.77
CA PHE A 440 -1.66 -3.84 25.96
C PHE A 440 -2.22 -3.21 27.24
N ASN A 441 -1.69 -3.62 28.39
CA ASN A 441 -2.12 -3.21 29.75
C ASN A 441 -3.43 -3.86 30.22
N PHE A 442 -3.46 -5.19 30.23
CA PHE A 442 -4.56 -5.97 30.77
C PHE A 442 -4.18 -6.73 32.04
N THR A 443 -5.19 -7.06 32.83
CA THR A 443 -5.15 -8.12 33.83
C THR A 443 -5.73 -9.41 33.22
N ARG A 444 -5.45 -10.57 33.84
CA ARG A 444 -6.09 -11.84 33.45
C ARG A 444 -7.61 -11.77 33.36
N ALA A 445 -8.25 -10.99 34.25
CA ALA A 445 -9.70 -10.84 34.26
C ALA A 445 -10.18 -9.91 33.14
N SER A 446 -9.48 -8.79 32.91
CA SER A 446 -9.92 -7.78 31.92
C SER A 446 -9.64 -8.18 30.47
N ILE A 447 -8.69 -9.07 30.20
CA ILE A 447 -8.45 -9.61 28.85
C ILE A 447 -9.43 -10.72 28.47
N ALA A 448 -10.14 -11.30 29.44
CA ALA A 448 -10.89 -12.54 29.24
C ALA A 448 -11.91 -12.50 28.09
N SER A 449 -12.54 -11.33 27.85
CA SER A 449 -13.51 -11.14 26.76
C SER A 449 -12.90 -11.03 25.36
N TYR A 450 -11.57 -10.91 25.27
CA TYR A 450 -10.83 -10.85 23.99
C TYR A 450 -10.30 -12.22 23.56
N LEU A 451 -10.36 -13.23 24.45
CA LEU A 451 -9.74 -14.54 24.24
C LEU A 451 -10.60 -15.44 23.35
N GLU A 452 -9.98 -15.99 22.31
CA GLU A 452 -10.55 -17.08 21.51
C GLU A 452 -9.76 -18.38 21.70
N THR A 453 -10.39 -19.51 21.40
CA THR A 453 -9.70 -20.81 21.43
C THR A 453 -9.12 -21.09 20.05
N ILE A 454 -7.78 -21.16 19.95
CA ILE A 454 -7.10 -21.46 18.70
C ILE A 454 -6.70 -22.95 18.70
N PRO A 455 -7.33 -23.79 17.86
CA PRO A 455 -7.01 -25.21 17.80
C PRO A 455 -5.57 -25.41 17.30
N ASP A 456 -4.98 -26.53 17.70
CA ASP A 456 -3.65 -26.94 17.28
C ASP A 456 -3.66 -27.31 15.78
N PRO A 457 -2.93 -26.57 14.92
CA PRO A 457 -2.96 -26.80 13.47
C PRO A 457 -2.33 -28.14 13.06
N GLU A 458 -1.51 -28.77 13.91
CA GLU A 458 -0.98 -30.12 13.64
C GLU A 458 -2.04 -31.20 13.83
N LYS A 459 -3.05 -30.93 14.66
CA LYS A 459 -4.15 -31.87 14.97
C LYS A 459 -5.40 -31.59 14.16
N VAL A 460 -5.59 -30.34 13.74
CA VAL A 460 -6.83 -29.87 13.11
C VAL A 460 -6.51 -28.97 11.92
N THR A 461 -6.84 -29.43 10.72
CA THR A 461 -6.93 -28.55 9.54
C THR A 461 -8.26 -27.82 9.54
N TRP A 462 -8.24 -26.50 9.65
CA TRP A 462 -9.45 -25.69 9.70
C TRP A 462 -9.25 -24.31 9.07
N SER A 463 -10.20 -23.90 8.25
CA SER A 463 -10.36 -22.54 7.76
C SER A 463 -11.57 -21.91 8.44
N PRO A 464 -11.38 -20.99 9.40
CA PRO A 464 -12.48 -20.27 10.04
C PRO A 464 -13.40 -19.54 9.06
N CYS A 465 -12.89 -19.12 7.90
CA CYS A 465 -13.72 -18.49 6.87
C CYS A 465 -14.63 -19.48 6.14
N ALA A 466 -14.12 -20.66 5.80
CA ALA A 466 -14.88 -21.68 5.06
C ALA A 466 -15.84 -22.47 5.97
N ASP A 467 -15.48 -22.67 7.23
CA ASP A 467 -16.27 -23.43 8.21
C ASP A 467 -16.37 -22.69 9.56
N PRO A 468 -17.12 -21.56 9.61
CA PRO A 468 -17.15 -20.66 10.76
C PRO A 468 -17.86 -21.21 11.99
N HIS A 469 -18.58 -22.34 11.88
CA HIS A 469 -19.37 -22.92 12.96
C HIS A 469 -18.71 -24.14 13.62
N ARG A 470 -17.54 -24.56 13.15
CA ARG A 470 -16.82 -25.72 13.68
C ARG A 470 -16.38 -25.53 15.13
N PHE A 471 -15.97 -24.32 15.48
CA PHE A 471 -15.59 -23.93 16.84
C PHE A 471 -16.38 -22.68 17.25
N PRO A 472 -16.97 -22.67 18.45
CA PRO A 472 -17.73 -21.51 18.94
C PRO A 472 -16.79 -20.37 19.35
N GLU A 473 -17.29 -19.13 19.32
CA GLU A 473 -16.57 -17.93 19.81
C GLU A 473 -15.22 -17.71 19.10
N THR A 474 -15.28 -17.58 17.77
CA THR A 474 -14.10 -17.47 16.89
C THR A 474 -14.21 -16.35 15.85
N GLU A 475 -14.92 -15.27 16.20
CA GLU A 475 -15.22 -14.13 15.32
C GLU A 475 -13.97 -13.42 14.79
N VAL A 476 -12.94 -13.24 15.63
CA VAL A 476 -11.65 -12.65 15.25
C VAL A 476 -10.90 -13.59 14.32
N LEU A 477 -10.78 -14.88 14.66
CA LEU A 477 -10.18 -15.89 13.78
C LEU A 477 -10.89 -15.98 12.43
N ARG A 478 -12.23 -15.92 12.41
CA ARG A 478 -13.05 -15.88 11.18
C ARG A 478 -12.71 -14.65 10.34
N SER A 479 -12.63 -13.48 10.97
CA SER A 479 -12.32 -12.23 10.29
C SER A 479 -10.93 -12.28 9.66
N LEU A 480 -9.92 -12.70 10.42
CA LEU A 480 -8.53 -12.86 9.94
C LEU A 480 -8.42 -13.89 8.82
N SER A 481 -9.06 -15.05 8.99
CA SER A 481 -9.12 -16.11 7.98
C SER A 481 -9.76 -15.63 6.68
N CYS A 482 -10.88 -14.90 6.75
CA CYS A 482 -11.53 -14.35 5.56
C CYS A 482 -10.72 -13.24 4.92
N MET A 483 -9.98 -12.43 5.69
CA MET A 483 -9.06 -11.45 5.14
C MET A 483 -7.94 -12.14 4.35
N ALA A 484 -7.33 -13.20 4.88
CA ALA A 484 -6.31 -13.97 4.19
C ALA A 484 -6.86 -14.61 2.90
N HIS A 485 -8.02 -15.27 2.99
CA HIS A 485 -8.67 -15.93 1.86
C HIS A 485 -9.08 -14.96 0.75
N LYS A 486 -9.78 -13.87 1.09
CA LYS A 486 -10.24 -12.86 0.14
C LYS A 486 -9.07 -12.20 -0.60
N ASN A 487 -7.94 -12.02 0.09
CA ASN A 487 -6.77 -11.36 -0.47
C ASN A 487 -5.71 -12.33 -1.02
N ARG A 488 -5.96 -13.64 -1.03
CA ARG A 488 -5.07 -14.68 -1.57
C ARG A 488 -3.61 -14.52 -1.11
N LEU A 489 -3.42 -14.28 0.18
CA LEU A 489 -2.10 -14.07 0.78
C LEU A 489 -2.01 -14.75 2.15
N PHE A 490 -0.78 -15.04 2.58
CA PHE A 490 -0.53 -15.51 3.95
C PHE A 490 -0.64 -14.33 4.92
N LEU A 491 -1.43 -14.47 5.97
CA LEU A 491 -1.66 -13.44 6.97
C LEU A 491 -1.12 -13.89 8.32
N VAL A 492 -0.19 -13.13 8.89
CA VAL A 492 0.33 -13.33 10.24
C VAL A 492 -0.25 -12.24 11.14
N ALA A 493 -0.92 -12.65 12.21
CA ALA A 493 -1.46 -11.76 13.22
C ALA A 493 -1.09 -12.24 14.62
N ASN A 494 -1.19 -11.34 15.58
CA ASN A 494 -1.05 -11.65 16.99
C ASN A 494 -2.37 -11.33 17.70
N MET A 495 -2.81 -12.25 18.58
CA MET A 495 -4.04 -12.11 19.34
C MET A 495 -3.97 -12.90 20.66
N PRO A 496 -4.86 -12.62 21.62
CA PRO A 496 -4.86 -13.31 22.90
C PRO A 496 -5.69 -14.59 22.75
N SER A 497 -5.15 -15.73 23.20
CA SER A 497 -5.84 -17.02 23.10
C SER A 497 -6.02 -17.67 24.46
N ARG A 498 -7.03 -18.55 24.56
CA ARG A 498 -7.26 -19.37 25.75
C ARG A 498 -7.14 -20.86 25.46
N GLN A 499 -6.68 -21.59 26.46
CA GLN A 499 -6.67 -23.05 26.46
C GLN A 499 -7.15 -23.58 27.81
N SER A 500 -8.30 -24.24 27.82
CA SER A 500 -8.84 -24.86 29.04
C SER A 500 -7.89 -25.94 29.58
N CYS A 501 -7.76 -25.99 30.90
CA CYS A 501 -6.95 -26.98 31.60
C CYS A 501 -7.68 -27.49 32.85
N ASN A 502 -7.24 -28.61 33.41
CA ASN A 502 -7.82 -29.17 34.63
C ASN A 502 -6.72 -29.40 35.66
N ARG A 503 -6.81 -28.72 36.81
CA ARG A 503 -5.85 -28.81 37.92
C ARG A 503 -5.63 -30.21 38.49
N THR A 504 -6.59 -31.12 38.32
CA THR A 504 -6.45 -32.52 38.75
C THR A 504 -5.53 -33.33 37.83
N VAL A 505 -5.33 -32.88 36.59
CA VAL A 505 -4.51 -33.53 35.56
C VAL A 505 -3.21 -32.77 35.34
N ASP A 506 -3.30 -31.44 35.31
CA ASP A 506 -2.17 -30.53 35.14
C ASP A 506 -1.99 -29.67 36.41
N PRO A 507 -0.96 -29.95 37.23
CA PRO A 507 -0.74 -29.20 38.47
C PRO A 507 -0.36 -27.73 38.22
N HIS A 508 0.06 -27.34 37.01
CA HIS A 508 0.40 -25.97 36.65
C HIS A 508 -0.80 -25.16 36.14
N CYS A 509 -1.96 -25.81 35.96
CA CYS A 509 -3.16 -25.14 35.47
C CYS A 509 -3.54 -23.95 36.39
N PRO A 510 -3.75 -22.75 35.82
CA PRO A 510 -4.16 -21.57 36.58
C PRO A 510 -5.45 -21.76 37.38
N ALA A 511 -5.67 -20.92 38.39
CA ALA A 511 -6.79 -21.06 39.33
C ALA A 511 -8.17 -20.86 38.68
N ASP A 512 -8.21 -20.11 37.58
CA ASP A 512 -9.37 -19.88 36.73
C ASP A 512 -9.63 -21.02 35.72
N GLY A 513 -8.84 -22.11 35.75
CA GLY A 513 -9.08 -23.31 34.97
C GLY A 513 -8.71 -23.20 33.49
N GLN A 514 -7.94 -22.18 33.11
CA GLN A 514 -7.50 -21.97 31.73
C GLN A 514 -6.15 -21.26 31.67
N TYR A 515 -5.35 -21.62 30.69
CA TYR A 515 -4.22 -20.80 30.27
C TYR A 515 -4.68 -19.66 29.35
N GLN A 516 -4.01 -18.52 29.44
CA GLN A 516 -4.18 -17.36 28.58
C GLN A 516 -2.83 -17.05 27.92
N PHE A 517 -2.75 -16.95 26.59
CA PHE A 517 -1.48 -16.79 25.88
C PHE A 517 -1.48 -15.59 24.93
N ASN A 518 -0.37 -14.87 24.88
CA ASN A 518 -0.01 -14.02 23.74
C ASN A 518 0.31 -14.96 22.56
N THR A 519 -0.43 -14.83 21.46
CA THR A 519 -0.43 -15.87 20.42
C THR A 519 -0.27 -15.30 19.02
N ASN A 520 0.80 -15.71 18.32
CA ASN A 520 0.85 -15.55 16.87
C ASN A 520 0.00 -16.62 16.20
N VAL A 521 -0.79 -16.22 15.21
CA VAL A 521 -1.57 -17.11 14.36
C VAL A 521 -1.29 -16.79 12.89
N VAL A 522 -1.09 -17.83 12.08
CA VAL A 522 -0.81 -17.70 10.66
C VAL A 522 -1.92 -18.35 9.85
N PHE A 523 -2.47 -17.60 8.91
CA PHE A 523 -3.45 -18.06 7.93
C PHE A 523 -2.81 -18.19 6.57
N SER A 524 -3.07 -19.28 5.87
CA SER A 524 -2.76 -19.43 4.44
C SER A 524 -3.63 -18.54 3.57
N ASP A 525 -3.30 -18.49 2.28
CA ASP A 525 -4.10 -17.85 1.23
C ASP A 525 -5.50 -18.47 1.03
N GLN A 526 -5.78 -19.62 1.64
CA GLN A 526 -7.12 -20.25 1.71
C GLN A 526 -7.85 -19.98 3.04
N GLY A 527 -7.28 -19.14 3.90
CA GLY A 527 -7.79 -18.87 5.24
C GLY A 527 -7.61 -20.03 6.23
N VAL A 528 -6.87 -21.08 5.89
CA VAL A 528 -6.57 -22.20 6.80
C VAL A 528 -5.53 -21.75 7.83
N ILE A 529 -5.73 -22.04 9.11
CA ILE A 529 -4.73 -21.83 10.16
C ILE A 529 -3.58 -22.82 9.94
N VAL A 530 -2.37 -22.33 9.72
CA VAL A 530 -1.17 -23.14 9.40
C VAL A 530 -0.09 -23.06 10.47
N ALA A 531 -0.16 -22.10 11.38
CA ALA A 531 0.69 -22.04 12.56
C ALA A 531 -0.01 -21.31 13.71
N ARG A 532 0.32 -21.72 14.93
CA ARG A 532 -0.05 -21.09 16.20
C ARG A 532 1.17 -21.15 17.11
N TYR A 533 1.63 -20.01 17.59
CA TYR A 533 2.77 -19.91 18.50
C TYR A 533 2.39 -19.11 19.74
N HIS A 534 2.60 -19.68 20.92
CA HIS A 534 2.46 -18.96 22.18
C HIS A 534 3.80 -18.34 22.61
N LYS A 535 3.80 -17.03 22.88
CA LYS A 535 5.00 -16.29 23.29
C LYS A 535 5.64 -16.90 24.53
N GLN A 536 6.94 -17.21 24.43
CA GLN A 536 7.68 -17.86 25.50
C GLN A 536 8.20 -16.86 26.54
N ASN A 537 8.80 -15.76 26.07
CA ASN A 537 9.48 -14.78 26.92
C ASN A 537 8.59 -13.54 27.07
N LEU A 538 7.81 -13.49 28.14
CA LEU A 538 6.87 -12.40 28.42
C LEU A 538 7.58 -11.13 28.90
N PHE A 539 7.05 -9.95 28.55
CA PHE A 539 7.60 -8.64 28.95
C PHE A 539 6.49 -7.75 29.55
N PHE A 540 6.38 -7.75 30.89
CA PHE A 540 5.31 -7.06 31.64
C PHE A 540 3.87 -7.45 31.27
N GLU A 541 3.69 -8.66 30.75
CA GLU A 541 2.40 -9.18 30.28
C GLU A 541 1.66 -9.98 31.36
N ALA A 542 1.25 -9.31 32.45
CA ALA A 542 0.61 -9.96 33.60
C ALA A 542 -0.74 -10.67 33.28
N SER A 543 -1.32 -10.42 32.10
CA SER A 543 -2.51 -11.09 31.62
C SER A 543 -2.25 -12.49 31.03
N PHE A 544 -1.01 -12.81 30.66
CA PHE A 544 -0.66 -14.04 29.96
C PHE A 544 0.16 -15.00 30.84
N ASP A 545 0.03 -16.28 30.54
CA ASP A 545 0.82 -17.38 31.09
C ASP A 545 1.99 -17.70 30.16
N THR A 546 3.13 -18.09 30.73
CA THR A 546 4.22 -18.69 29.95
C THR A 546 3.86 -20.14 29.60
N PRO A 547 4.00 -20.58 28.34
CA PRO A 547 3.81 -21.98 27.97
C PRO A 547 4.67 -22.91 28.83
N PRO A 548 4.12 -24.03 29.36
CA PRO A 548 4.91 -24.98 30.17
C PRO A 548 6.07 -25.62 29.41
N LYS A 549 6.01 -25.63 28.08
CA LYS A 549 7.06 -26.09 27.19
C LYS A 549 7.19 -25.10 26.04
N CYS A 550 8.43 -24.72 25.72
CA CYS A 550 8.69 -23.86 24.58
C CYS A 550 8.23 -24.51 23.26
N GLU A 551 7.56 -23.72 22.43
CA GLU A 551 7.03 -24.13 21.14
C GLU A 551 7.97 -23.67 20.02
N PHE A 552 8.43 -24.60 19.17
CA PHE A 552 9.28 -24.29 18.02
C PHE A 552 8.45 -24.34 16.73
N VAL A 553 7.73 -23.25 16.44
CA VAL A 553 6.68 -23.26 15.42
C VAL A 553 7.21 -22.86 14.05
N THR A 554 6.92 -23.70 13.05
CA THR A 554 7.22 -23.44 11.64
C THR A 554 6.01 -23.71 10.76
N PHE A 555 5.96 -23.06 9.59
CA PHE A 555 4.96 -23.33 8.57
C PHE A 555 5.59 -23.25 7.18
N THR A 556 5.06 -24.01 6.22
CA THR A 556 5.57 -24.03 4.86
C THR A 556 4.68 -23.23 3.93
N THR A 557 5.31 -22.47 3.03
CA THR A 557 4.67 -21.66 2.01
C THR A 557 5.05 -22.16 0.61
N PRO A 558 4.20 -21.98 -0.40
CA PRO A 558 4.52 -22.38 -1.78
C PRO A 558 5.55 -21.47 -2.45
N PHE A 559 5.84 -20.28 -1.89
CA PHE A 559 6.66 -19.26 -2.54
C PHE A 559 8.04 -19.05 -1.90
N ALA A 560 8.19 -19.30 -0.60
CA ALA A 560 9.45 -19.05 0.10
C ALA A 560 9.82 -20.16 1.10
N GLY A 561 9.26 -21.36 0.93
CA GLY A 561 9.61 -22.51 1.75
C GLY A 561 9.15 -22.34 3.20
N ARG A 562 10.02 -22.73 4.13
CA ARG A 562 9.70 -22.87 5.55
C ARG A 562 9.99 -21.58 6.33
N PHE A 563 8.94 -20.99 6.89
CA PHE A 563 9.03 -19.88 7.83
C PHE A 563 9.00 -20.37 9.27
N GLY A 564 9.62 -19.61 10.17
CA GLY A 564 9.42 -19.69 11.61
C GLY A 564 8.75 -18.43 12.13
N THR A 565 8.25 -18.49 13.36
CA THR A 565 7.68 -17.32 14.03
C THR A 565 8.02 -17.33 15.51
N PHE A 566 8.27 -16.14 16.04
CA PHE A 566 8.38 -15.84 17.47
C PHE A 566 8.00 -14.36 17.67
N THR A 567 7.89 -13.89 18.91
CA THR A 567 7.26 -12.60 19.21
C THR A 567 8.14 -11.72 20.08
N CYS A 568 8.41 -10.50 19.61
CA CYS A 568 8.98 -9.42 20.41
C CYS A 568 10.20 -9.85 21.26
N PHE A 569 10.05 -9.83 22.58
CA PHE A 569 11.12 -10.10 23.56
C PHE A 569 11.81 -11.45 23.38
N ASP A 570 11.17 -12.42 22.73
CA ASP A 570 11.77 -13.72 22.35
C ASP A 570 13.10 -13.59 21.59
N ILE A 571 13.30 -12.50 20.83
CA ILE A 571 14.50 -12.28 20.02
C ILE A 571 15.78 -12.16 20.87
N LEU A 572 15.67 -11.82 22.15
CA LEU A 572 16.79 -11.67 23.09
C LEU A 572 17.21 -12.98 23.76
N PHE A 573 16.45 -14.07 23.57
CA PHE A 573 16.65 -15.35 24.24
C PHE A 573 17.02 -16.46 23.25
N ARG A 574 17.54 -17.56 23.79
CA ARG A 574 17.89 -18.73 22.98
C ARG A 574 16.64 -19.36 22.37
N ASP A 575 15.64 -19.61 23.21
CA ASP A 575 14.44 -20.32 22.82
C ASP A 575 13.25 -19.35 22.71
N PRO A 576 12.51 -19.35 21.57
CA PRO A 576 12.71 -20.21 20.39
C PRO A 576 13.68 -19.66 19.33
N ALA A 577 14.13 -18.41 19.44
CA ALA A 577 14.71 -17.65 18.34
C ALA A 577 15.98 -18.29 17.74
N VAL A 578 16.98 -18.61 18.57
CA VAL A 578 18.25 -19.22 18.13
C VAL A 578 18.03 -20.66 17.67
N THR A 579 17.18 -21.41 18.38
CA THR A 579 16.89 -22.82 18.06
C THR A 579 16.22 -22.96 16.70
N LEU A 580 15.24 -22.10 16.36
CA LEU A 580 14.62 -22.07 15.03
C LEU A 580 15.67 -21.84 13.92
N VAL A 581 16.60 -20.92 14.11
CA VAL A 581 17.56 -20.56 13.06
C VAL A 581 18.72 -21.56 12.97
N LYS A 582 19.35 -21.88 14.10
CA LYS A 582 20.59 -22.66 14.16
C LYS A 582 20.33 -24.16 14.15
N GLU A 583 19.38 -24.63 14.94
CA GLU A 583 19.13 -26.06 15.12
C GLU A 583 18.14 -26.60 14.09
N MET A 584 17.12 -25.79 13.72
CA MET A 584 16.10 -26.20 12.74
C MET A 584 16.37 -25.71 11.31
N GLY A 585 17.32 -24.79 11.11
CA GLY A 585 17.68 -24.28 9.77
C GLY A 585 16.57 -23.42 9.15
N VAL A 586 15.85 -22.64 9.95
CA VAL A 586 14.87 -21.68 9.44
C VAL A 586 15.60 -20.40 8.99
N ARG A 587 15.28 -19.92 7.79
CA ARG A 587 15.91 -18.73 7.18
C ARG A 587 14.95 -17.59 6.89
N GLN A 588 13.66 -17.81 7.10
CA GLN A 588 12.62 -16.80 6.97
C GLN A 588 11.84 -16.74 8.28
N ILE A 589 11.77 -15.58 8.92
CA ILE A 589 11.06 -15.37 10.18
C ILE A 589 10.03 -14.27 10.02
N VAL A 590 8.81 -14.53 10.49
CA VAL A 590 7.78 -13.51 10.71
C VAL A 590 7.74 -13.13 12.19
N PHE A 591 7.84 -11.84 12.45
CA PHE A 591 8.10 -11.29 13.79
C PHE A 591 7.14 -10.15 14.12
N PRO A 592 5.93 -10.48 14.62
CA PRO A 592 5.06 -9.54 15.31
C PRO A 592 5.77 -9.00 16.57
N THR A 593 5.71 -7.68 16.79
CA THR A 593 6.32 -7.06 17.96
C THR A 593 5.60 -5.78 18.39
N ALA A 594 5.62 -5.49 19.68
CA ALA A 594 5.25 -4.21 20.28
C ALA A 594 6.47 -3.67 21.04
N TRP A 595 7.54 -3.43 20.29
CA TRP A 595 8.85 -3.06 20.81
C TRP A 595 8.90 -1.61 21.25
N MET A 596 9.34 -1.37 22.48
CA MET A 596 9.63 -0.03 23.00
C MET A 596 11.12 0.27 22.76
N ASP A 597 11.40 1.30 21.97
CA ASP A 597 12.77 1.66 21.66
C ASP A 597 13.52 2.14 22.90
N GLN A 598 14.68 1.54 23.12
CA GLN A 598 15.59 1.90 24.20
C GLN A 598 17.01 2.07 23.64
N LEU A 599 17.38 3.34 23.46
CA LEU A 599 18.65 3.73 22.87
C LEU A 599 19.79 3.66 23.92
N PRO A 600 21.04 3.44 23.49
CA PRO A 600 21.49 3.33 22.09
C PRO A 600 21.63 1.90 21.59
N LEU A 601 21.25 0.86 22.33
CA LEU A 601 21.57 -0.53 21.95
C LEU A 601 20.36 -1.38 21.52
N LEU A 602 19.14 -0.98 21.90
CA LEU A 602 17.91 -1.74 21.67
C LEU A 602 16.83 -0.89 20.96
N ALA A 603 17.25 -0.05 20.01
CA ALA A 603 16.28 0.48 19.04
C ALA A 603 15.78 -0.68 18.16
N SER A 604 14.47 -0.75 17.94
CA SER A 604 13.78 -1.79 17.17
C SER A 604 14.46 -2.07 15.83
N VAL A 605 14.55 -1.06 14.97
CA VAL A 605 15.14 -1.19 13.62
C VAL A 605 16.61 -1.58 13.68
N GLN A 606 17.36 -1.13 14.69
CA GLN A 606 18.78 -1.44 14.87
C GLN A 606 18.97 -2.90 15.27
N PHE A 607 18.32 -3.33 16.36
CA PHE A 607 18.53 -4.66 16.92
C PHE A 607 17.94 -5.75 16.03
N GLN A 608 16.75 -5.53 15.48
CA GLN A 608 16.10 -6.48 14.57
C GLN A 608 16.91 -6.65 13.27
N ARG A 609 17.52 -5.56 12.75
CA ARG A 609 18.45 -5.64 11.62
C ARG A 609 19.73 -6.38 11.99
N ALA A 610 20.30 -6.12 13.16
CA ALA A 610 21.50 -6.77 13.66
C ALA A 610 21.28 -8.28 13.85
N PHE A 611 20.12 -8.67 14.36
CA PHE A 611 19.71 -10.06 14.46
C PHE A 611 19.58 -10.72 13.08
N SER A 612 18.88 -10.07 12.13
CA SER A 612 18.78 -10.56 10.75
C SER A 612 20.15 -10.72 10.07
N TYR A 613 21.07 -9.78 10.30
CA TYR A 613 22.44 -9.84 9.81
C TYR A 613 23.22 -11.01 10.40
N GLY A 614 23.33 -11.05 11.73
CA GLY A 614 24.15 -12.03 12.44
C GLY A 614 23.62 -13.45 12.28
N ALA A 615 22.30 -13.62 12.33
CA ALA A 615 21.66 -14.93 12.18
C ALA A 615 21.58 -15.40 10.71
N GLY A 616 21.87 -14.53 9.73
CA GLY A 616 21.82 -14.87 8.31
C GLY A 616 20.40 -15.17 7.79
N ILE A 617 19.38 -14.42 8.27
CA ILE A 617 17.97 -14.68 7.97
C ILE A 617 17.27 -13.48 7.31
N THR A 618 16.15 -13.76 6.64
CA THR A 618 15.12 -12.75 6.38
C THR A 618 14.21 -12.62 7.59
N LEU A 619 14.04 -11.40 8.09
CA LEU A 619 13.16 -11.06 9.22
C LEU A 619 12.11 -10.04 8.75
N LEU A 620 10.84 -10.43 8.84
CA LEU A 620 9.69 -9.56 8.57
C LEU A 620 9.15 -9.05 9.92
N ALA A 621 9.61 -7.87 10.33
CA ALA A 621 9.29 -7.28 11.62
C ALA A 621 8.17 -6.24 11.51
N ALA A 622 7.06 -6.49 12.18
CA ALA A 622 5.92 -5.57 12.23
C ALA A 622 5.76 -5.05 13.66
N ASN A 623 6.02 -3.76 13.85
CA ASN A 623 5.96 -3.12 15.16
C ASN A 623 4.67 -2.30 15.34
N LEU A 624 4.22 -2.20 16.58
CA LEU A 624 3.10 -1.34 16.97
C LEU A 624 3.53 0.13 16.85
N LYS A 625 2.62 1.00 16.41
CA LYS A 625 2.84 2.45 16.36
C LYS A 625 2.12 3.12 17.53
N ALA A 626 2.88 3.44 18.57
CA ALA A 626 2.42 4.18 19.74
C ALA A 626 3.55 5.06 20.27
N THR A 627 3.60 6.30 19.78
CA THR A 627 4.68 7.27 20.06
C THR A 627 4.84 7.55 21.55
N LYS A 628 3.74 7.56 22.31
CA LYS A 628 3.74 7.71 23.77
C LYS A 628 4.61 6.68 24.50
N TYR A 629 4.74 5.49 23.94
CA TYR A 629 5.50 4.37 24.52
C TYR A 629 6.79 4.09 23.75
N ARG A 630 7.22 5.00 22.86
CA ARG A 630 8.38 4.80 21.98
C ARG A 630 8.27 3.53 21.13
N MET A 631 7.03 3.13 20.80
CA MET A 631 6.78 2.02 19.90
C MET A 631 6.67 2.57 18.49
N THR A 632 7.74 2.40 17.73
CA THR A 632 7.85 2.70 16.30
C THR A 632 9.00 1.87 15.74
N GLY A 633 9.17 1.82 14.42
CA GLY A 633 10.22 1.01 13.80
C GLY A 633 9.74 -0.37 13.37
N SER A 634 9.27 -0.46 12.12
CA SER A 634 9.01 -1.74 11.44
C SER A 634 10.00 -1.94 10.30
N GLY A 635 10.22 -3.18 9.86
CA GLY A 635 11.14 -3.41 8.77
C GLY A 635 11.09 -4.78 8.12
N ILE A 636 11.59 -4.81 6.89
CA ILE A 636 11.88 -6.02 6.12
C ILE A 636 13.40 -6.10 6.02
N PHE A 637 13.99 -7.01 6.80
CA PHE A 637 15.43 -7.16 6.93
C PHE A 637 15.91 -8.45 6.27
N THR A 638 16.99 -8.35 5.52
CA THR A 638 17.71 -9.49 4.95
C THR A 638 19.19 -9.35 5.35
N PRO A 639 20.03 -10.39 5.16
CA PRO A 639 21.45 -10.27 5.48
C PRO A 639 22.14 -9.13 4.71
N TRP A 640 21.67 -8.81 3.50
CA TRP A 640 22.36 -7.89 2.59
C TRP A 640 21.65 -6.54 2.41
N ASP A 641 20.41 -6.42 2.86
CA ASP A 641 19.54 -5.28 2.51
C ASP A 641 18.44 -5.10 3.56
N SER A 642 17.93 -3.88 3.69
CA SER A 642 16.90 -3.50 4.65
C SER A 642 15.96 -2.46 4.06
N LEU A 643 14.66 -2.65 4.27
CA LEU A 643 13.65 -1.59 4.16
C LEU A 643 13.05 -1.39 5.55
N ALA A 644 13.35 -0.26 6.18
CA ALA A 644 12.85 0.07 7.50
C ALA A 644 12.03 1.35 7.45
N HIS A 645 11.07 1.48 8.35
CA HIS A 645 10.38 2.73 8.62
C HIS A 645 10.35 2.96 10.12
N HIS A 646 10.90 4.09 10.51
CA HIS A 646 10.88 4.62 11.86
C HIS A 646 10.36 6.05 11.77
N ASP A 647 9.42 6.36 12.65
CA ASP A 647 8.74 7.65 12.69
C ASP A 647 8.44 7.99 14.15
N THR A 648 9.01 9.09 14.63
CA THR A 648 8.76 9.64 15.96
C THR A 648 7.75 10.79 15.94
N GLU A 649 7.30 11.21 14.75
CA GLU A 649 6.44 12.36 14.53
C GLU A 649 5.07 11.93 13.97
N GLY A 650 4.10 11.68 14.88
CA GLY A 650 2.71 11.38 14.54
C GLY A 650 2.29 9.96 14.89
N ASP A 651 1.02 9.61 14.70
CA ASP A 651 0.42 8.33 15.13
C ASP A 651 -0.09 7.47 13.95
N SER A 652 0.41 7.74 12.74
CA SER A 652 -0.05 7.02 11.55
C SER A 652 0.74 5.71 11.36
N GLY A 653 0.06 4.59 11.12
CA GLY A 653 0.74 3.32 10.78
C GLY A 653 1.44 3.37 9.41
N LYS A 654 2.27 2.38 9.06
CA LYS A 654 2.92 2.31 7.73
C LYS A 654 2.88 0.89 7.18
N LEU A 655 2.55 0.76 5.89
CA LEU A 655 2.70 -0.49 5.14
C LEU A 655 4.06 -0.48 4.44
N LEU A 656 4.85 -1.53 4.65
CA LEU A 656 6.11 -1.78 3.96
C LEU A 656 5.94 -2.98 3.02
N VAL A 657 6.22 -2.79 1.73
CA VAL A 657 6.14 -3.85 0.73
C VAL A 657 7.47 -3.95 0.01
N ARG A 658 8.04 -5.15 -0.03
CA ARG A 658 9.30 -5.42 -0.71
C ARG A 658 9.34 -6.84 -1.23
N ARG A 659 9.90 -7.01 -2.44
CA ARG A 659 10.32 -8.33 -2.93
C ARG A 659 11.62 -8.70 -2.25
N VAL A 660 11.63 -9.84 -1.55
CA VAL A 660 12.80 -10.36 -0.84
C VAL A 660 13.28 -11.67 -1.48
N PRO A 661 14.59 -11.96 -1.44
CA PRO A 661 15.12 -13.25 -1.89
C PRO A 661 14.70 -14.37 -0.93
N VAL A 662 14.46 -15.57 -1.50
CA VAL A 662 14.25 -16.78 -0.70
C VAL A 662 15.62 -17.38 -0.39
N ILE A 663 15.99 -17.33 0.88
CA ILE A 663 17.27 -17.88 1.34
C ILE A 663 17.15 -19.41 1.43
N VAL A 664 17.84 -20.09 0.51
CA VAL A 664 18.00 -21.55 0.49
C VAL A 664 19.48 -21.86 0.74
N ASP A 665 19.75 -22.71 1.74
CA ASP A 665 21.07 -22.88 2.38
C ASP A 665 22.23 -23.21 1.41
N ASP A 666 21.98 -23.89 0.29
CA ASP A 666 23.06 -24.35 -0.61
C ASP A 666 23.53 -23.31 -1.65
N LYS A 667 22.82 -22.17 -1.81
CA LYS A 667 23.09 -21.21 -2.91
C LYS A 667 23.64 -19.86 -2.47
N HIS A 668 23.52 -19.52 -1.20
CA HIS A 668 23.85 -18.20 -0.69
C HIS A 668 25.03 -18.29 0.27
N LYS A 669 26.09 -17.52 0.04
CA LYS A 669 27.09 -17.27 1.08
C LYS A 669 26.37 -16.47 2.17
N LEU A 670 25.95 -17.16 3.24
CA LEU A 670 25.31 -16.56 4.41
C LEU A 670 26.32 -16.33 5.51
N VAL A 671 26.20 -15.19 6.19
CA VAL A 671 26.90 -14.91 7.44
C VAL A 671 26.33 -15.90 8.47
N PRO A 672 27.11 -16.87 8.99
CA PRO A 672 26.65 -17.67 10.12
C PRO A 672 26.52 -16.78 11.37
N PHE A 673 25.88 -17.24 12.45
CA PHE A 673 25.93 -16.54 13.75
C PHE A 673 27.36 -16.14 14.17
N SER A 674 28.33 -16.94 13.74
CA SER A 674 29.75 -16.72 13.92
C SER A 674 30.38 -15.75 12.91
N GLY A 675 29.70 -15.19 11.92
CA GLY A 675 30.39 -14.54 10.80
C GLY A 675 31.33 -15.48 10.03
N TYR A 676 31.98 -14.95 9.00
CA TYR A 676 32.90 -15.74 8.18
C TYR A 676 34.29 -15.83 8.82
N PRO A 677 34.97 -16.99 8.75
CA PRO A 677 36.39 -17.04 9.03
C PRO A 677 37.14 -16.21 7.98
N SER A 678 38.12 -15.41 8.42
CA SER A 678 39.02 -14.69 7.51
C SER A 678 39.61 -15.63 6.45
N SER A 679 39.46 -15.28 5.17
CA SER A 679 40.00 -16.07 4.05
C SER A 679 41.33 -15.46 3.58
N LYS A 680 42.21 -16.26 2.98
CA LYS A 680 43.43 -15.73 2.31
C LYS A 680 43.11 -14.76 1.16
N GLU A 681 41.84 -14.67 0.71
CA GLU A 681 41.38 -13.67 -0.26
C GLU A 681 41.01 -12.33 0.39
N SER A 682 40.54 -12.30 1.65
CA SER A 682 40.43 -11.02 2.40
C SER A 682 41.80 -10.40 2.63
N GLU A 683 42.85 -11.21 2.79
CA GLU A 683 44.26 -10.76 2.78
C GLU A 683 44.75 -10.28 1.39
N LYS A 684 44.11 -10.69 0.28
CA LYS A 684 44.43 -10.17 -1.06
C LYS A 684 43.67 -8.88 -1.39
N MET A 685 42.47 -8.68 -0.85
CA MET A 685 41.77 -7.38 -0.91
C MET A 685 42.45 -6.32 -0.03
N HIS A 686 43.21 -6.72 1.01
CA HIS A 686 44.16 -5.83 1.68
C HIS A 686 45.19 -5.22 0.70
N ALA A 687 45.48 -5.87 -0.43
CA ALA A 687 46.50 -5.46 -1.40
C ALA A 687 46.00 -4.54 -2.54
N ASN A 688 44.70 -4.51 -2.85
CA ASN A 688 44.14 -3.80 -4.02
C ASN A 688 43.24 -2.58 -3.68
N TYR A 689 43.24 -2.14 -2.41
CA TYR A 689 42.74 -0.80 -2.06
C TYR A 689 43.74 0.25 -2.53
N ASP A 690 43.28 1.13 -3.43
CA ASP A 690 44.07 2.21 -4.02
C ASP A 690 44.46 3.26 -2.97
N GLY A 691 45.65 3.10 -2.41
CA GLY A 691 46.64 4.17 -2.35
C GLY A 691 46.47 5.34 -1.36
N LYS A 692 45.49 5.37 -0.44
CA LYS A 692 45.38 6.48 0.55
C LYS A 692 45.01 6.13 2.00
N HIS A 693 44.90 4.86 2.38
CA HIS A 693 44.42 4.49 3.73
C HIS A 693 45.37 3.51 4.44
N CYS A 694 45.70 3.83 5.70
CA CYS A 694 46.72 3.20 6.52
C CYS A 694 46.50 1.69 6.66
N ARG A 695 47.57 0.92 6.46
CA ARG A 695 47.52 -0.54 6.32
C ARG A 695 47.90 -1.32 7.59
N LYS A 696 48.44 -0.66 8.62
CA LYS A 696 48.99 -1.32 9.83
C LYS A 696 48.83 -0.46 11.08
N ASP A 697 48.74 -1.11 12.25
CA ASP A 697 48.76 -0.47 13.59
C ASP A 697 49.87 0.57 13.76
N SER A 698 51.00 0.36 13.10
CA SER A 698 52.17 1.25 13.14
C SER A 698 52.04 2.55 12.35
N GLU A 699 51.05 2.69 11.45
CA GLU A 699 50.88 3.87 10.59
C GLU A 699 49.87 4.89 11.13
N CYS A 700 48.96 4.48 12.03
CA CYS A 700 48.03 5.37 12.75
C CYS A 700 48.51 5.71 14.18
N ALA A 701 49.71 5.28 14.55
CA ALA A 701 50.19 5.29 15.93
C ALA A 701 50.60 6.69 16.41
N LYS A 702 49.65 7.38 17.04
CA LYS A 702 49.87 7.76 18.44
C LYS A 702 48.81 7.05 19.25
N GLU A 703 49.20 6.11 20.11
CA GLU A 703 48.30 5.63 21.17
C GLU A 703 47.84 6.83 21.97
N THR A 704 46.63 7.30 21.70
CA THR A 704 45.99 8.35 22.49
C THR A 704 45.48 7.71 23.77
N SER A 705 46.27 7.82 24.82
CA SER A 705 45.88 7.47 26.18
C SER A 705 44.81 8.46 26.66
N SER A 706 43.54 8.09 26.54
CA SER A 706 42.46 8.72 27.30
C SER A 706 42.10 7.83 28.50
N SER A 707 41.89 8.45 29.67
CA SER A 707 41.60 7.72 30.90
C SER A 707 40.21 7.07 30.81
N PRO A 708 40.07 5.76 31.10
CA PRO A 708 38.78 5.11 31.17
C PRO A 708 37.87 5.77 32.21
N PHE A 709 36.58 5.80 31.93
CA PHE A 709 35.54 6.28 32.84
C PHE A 709 34.33 5.33 32.81
N ASN A 710 33.47 5.41 33.82
CA ASN A 710 32.26 4.60 33.85
C ASN A 710 31.04 5.46 33.54
N SER A 711 30.08 4.91 32.80
CA SER A 711 28.78 5.52 32.57
C SER A 711 27.70 4.47 32.43
N ILE A 712 26.47 4.85 32.78
CA ILE A 712 25.31 3.97 32.68
C ILE A 712 24.76 4.03 31.26
N MET A 713 24.61 2.88 30.64
CA MET A 713 23.98 2.71 29.33
C MET A 713 23.04 1.51 29.42
N MET A 714 21.76 1.70 29.08
CA MET A 714 20.77 0.62 29.22
C MET A 714 20.71 0.04 30.64
N TYR A 715 20.86 0.89 31.67
CA TYR A 715 20.91 0.50 33.09
C TYR A 715 22.16 -0.29 33.54
N ASP A 716 23.03 -0.64 32.60
CA ASP A 716 24.27 -1.35 32.88
C ASP A 716 25.45 -0.39 33.01
N ASN A 717 26.40 -0.72 33.88
CA ASN A 717 27.57 0.10 34.14
C ASN A 717 28.71 -0.26 33.17
N PHE A 718 28.82 0.51 32.08
CA PHE A 718 29.85 0.32 31.06
C PHE A 718 31.16 0.99 31.46
N THR A 719 32.29 0.39 31.05
CA THR A 719 33.59 1.04 31.06
C THR A 719 33.86 1.63 29.68
N LEU A 720 34.12 2.93 29.61
CA LEU A 720 34.25 3.69 28.37
C LEU A 720 35.59 4.44 28.28
N VAL A 721 36.00 4.71 27.05
CA VAL A 721 37.18 5.50 26.71
C VAL A 721 36.81 6.52 25.63
N ALA A 722 37.14 7.79 25.86
CA ALA A 722 36.72 8.88 24.97
C ALA A 722 37.56 8.92 23.68
N LEU A 723 36.91 9.18 22.55
CA LEU A 723 37.57 9.40 21.28
C LEU A 723 38.23 10.78 21.26
N GLN A 724 39.56 10.82 21.15
CA GLN A 724 40.34 12.05 21.02
C GLN A 724 40.75 12.28 19.56
N GLY A 725 40.67 13.53 19.09
CA GLY A 725 41.05 13.89 17.72
C GLY A 725 40.09 13.38 16.65
N THR A 726 40.50 13.52 15.38
CA THR A 726 39.75 13.10 14.19
C THR A 726 40.11 11.70 13.73
N GLU A 727 41.17 11.10 14.26
CA GLU A 727 41.60 9.73 13.99
C GLU A 727 42.26 9.14 15.24
N GLY A 728 42.17 7.82 15.41
CA GLY A 728 42.80 7.16 16.56
C GLY A 728 42.66 5.65 16.56
N ASN A 729 43.48 5.03 17.42
CA ASN A 729 43.44 3.61 17.75
C ASN A 729 43.36 3.48 19.27
N ILE A 730 42.25 2.94 19.77
CA ILE A 730 41.95 2.89 21.21
C ILE A 730 41.41 1.52 21.61
N SER A 731 41.59 1.16 22.88
CA SER A 731 41.09 -0.09 23.44
C SER A 731 40.60 0.07 24.87
N VAL A 732 39.61 -0.73 25.25
CA VAL A 732 39.07 -0.79 26.61
C VAL A 732 38.62 -2.22 26.92
N CYS A 733 38.82 -2.68 28.15
CA CYS A 733 38.44 -4.03 28.57
C CYS A 733 37.56 -3.99 29.82
N SER A 734 36.61 -4.94 29.90
CA SER A 734 35.86 -5.25 31.11
C SER A 734 35.71 -6.78 31.20
N GLY A 735 36.09 -7.35 32.34
CA GLY A 735 36.09 -8.80 32.53
C GLY A 735 36.95 -9.53 31.49
N SER A 736 36.30 -10.40 30.72
CA SER A 736 36.89 -11.21 29.65
C SER A 736 36.80 -10.58 28.26
N VAL A 737 36.12 -9.44 28.14
CA VAL A 737 35.87 -8.75 26.87
C VAL A 737 36.80 -7.54 26.75
N CYS A 738 37.57 -7.49 25.67
CA CYS A 738 38.39 -6.35 25.27
C CYS A 738 37.91 -5.86 23.91
N CYS A 739 37.59 -4.56 23.83
CA CYS A 739 37.13 -3.88 22.64
C CYS A 739 38.24 -2.99 22.09
N HIS A 740 38.47 -3.06 20.79
CA HIS A 740 39.46 -2.29 20.05
C HIS A 740 38.78 -1.53 18.92
N LEU A 741 39.10 -0.25 18.78
CA LEU A 741 38.53 0.63 17.77
C LEU A 741 39.63 1.38 17.04
N LEU A 742 39.69 1.15 15.73
CA LEU A 742 40.37 2.05 14.79
C LEU A 742 39.31 2.94 14.16
N PHE A 743 39.46 4.27 14.24
CA PHE A 743 38.46 5.19 13.71
C PHE A 743 39.06 6.41 13.01
N ARG A 744 38.25 7.00 12.13
CA ARG A 744 38.43 8.34 11.57
C ARG A 744 37.07 9.02 11.52
N ARG A 745 36.98 10.27 11.93
CA ARG A 745 35.73 11.02 12.01
C ARG A 745 35.85 12.43 11.46
N SER A 746 34.74 12.97 10.98
CA SER A 746 34.62 14.38 10.63
C SER A 746 34.76 15.28 11.86
N GLU A 747 35.27 16.50 11.69
CA GLU A 747 35.35 17.49 12.77
C GLU A 747 33.96 18.01 13.14
N THR A 748 33.50 17.68 14.34
CA THR A 748 32.27 18.20 14.95
C THR A 748 32.51 18.44 16.45
N LYS A 749 31.53 19.05 17.13
CA LYS A 749 31.53 19.19 18.60
C LYS A 749 30.96 17.97 19.33
N GLU A 750 30.54 16.93 18.61
CA GLU A 750 29.89 15.79 19.21
C GLU A 750 30.89 14.89 19.95
N PHE A 751 30.55 14.52 21.18
CA PHE A 751 31.37 13.66 22.01
C PHE A 751 31.06 12.18 21.72
N TYR A 752 32.11 11.37 21.54
CA TYR A 752 32.00 9.94 21.27
C TYR A 752 32.89 9.14 22.22
N ALA A 753 32.44 7.93 22.56
CA ALA A 753 33.21 7.01 23.37
C ALA A 753 33.12 5.57 22.83
N LEU A 754 34.18 4.80 23.06
CA LEU A 754 34.16 3.35 22.94
C LEU A 754 33.85 2.77 24.32
N GLY A 755 32.79 1.97 24.42
CA GLY A 755 32.37 1.29 25.64
C GLY A 755 32.49 -0.23 25.53
N VAL A 756 32.72 -0.87 26.68
CA VAL A 756 32.70 -2.32 26.86
C VAL A 756 31.88 -2.72 28.08
N PHE A 757 31.15 -3.84 27.95
CA PHE A 757 30.43 -4.47 29.04
C PHE A 757 30.54 -5.99 28.96
N ASP A 758 30.76 -6.62 30.10
CA ASP A 758 30.79 -8.08 30.31
C ASP A 758 30.07 -8.34 31.64
N GLY A 759 28.80 -8.75 31.59
CA GLY A 759 28.01 -8.91 32.80
C GLY A 759 26.55 -9.28 32.59
N LEU A 760 25.86 -9.50 33.70
CA LEU A 760 24.44 -9.84 33.74
C LEU A 760 23.59 -8.57 33.77
N HIS A 761 22.74 -8.39 32.76
CA HIS A 761 21.66 -7.41 32.76
C HIS A 761 20.51 -7.95 33.60
N VAL A 762 19.91 -7.11 34.45
CA VAL A 762 18.90 -7.54 35.44
C VAL A 762 17.65 -6.66 35.50
N LEU A 763 17.65 -5.49 34.84
CA LEU A 763 16.50 -4.58 34.88
C LEU A 763 15.56 -4.89 33.73
N GLU A 764 14.27 -5.11 34.00
CA GLU A 764 13.28 -5.46 32.96
C GLU A 764 13.57 -6.79 32.22
N GLY A 765 14.47 -7.62 32.76
CA GLY A 765 14.79 -8.96 32.27
C GLY A 765 16.16 -9.42 32.79
N THR A 766 16.40 -10.73 32.77
CA THR A 766 17.69 -11.31 33.20
C THR A 766 18.38 -11.98 32.03
N TYR A 767 19.51 -11.43 31.59
CA TYR A 767 20.28 -11.98 30.47
C TYR A 767 21.73 -11.46 30.43
N TYR A 768 22.68 -12.33 30.06
CA TYR A 768 24.12 -12.04 30.09
C TYR A 768 24.63 -11.42 28.78
N LEU A 769 25.35 -10.31 28.89
CA LEU A 769 25.79 -9.49 27.76
C LEU A 769 27.33 -9.42 27.69
N GLU A 770 27.85 -9.50 26.47
CA GLU A 770 29.23 -9.19 26.12
C GLU A 770 29.18 -8.18 24.97
N ILE A 771 29.50 -6.91 25.22
CA ILE A 771 29.21 -5.81 24.27
C ILE A 771 30.46 -4.95 24.04
N CYS A 772 30.71 -4.64 22.77
CA CYS A 772 31.54 -3.52 22.33
C CYS A 772 30.67 -2.49 21.62
N ALA A 773 30.72 -1.22 22.03
CA ALA A 773 29.88 -0.18 21.44
C ALA A 773 30.66 1.13 21.23
N LEU A 774 30.66 1.65 20.00
CA LEU A 774 31.02 3.02 19.69
C LEU A 774 29.74 3.86 19.73
N VAL A 775 29.66 4.82 20.66
CA VAL A 775 28.42 5.56 20.92
C VAL A 775 28.64 7.07 20.86
N ARG A 776 27.66 7.77 20.28
CA ARG A 776 27.51 9.22 20.45
C ARG A 776 26.97 9.49 21.85
N CYS A 777 27.56 10.44 22.56
CA CYS A 777 27.06 10.91 23.85
C CYS A 777 26.06 12.08 23.65
N THR A 778 25.12 12.27 24.57
CA THR A 778 24.06 13.28 24.41
C THR A 778 24.53 14.71 24.63
N GLY A 779 25.59 14.89 25.42
CA GLY A 779 26.25 16.17 25.71
C GLY A 779 27.75 16.15 25.38
N GLU A 780 28.47 17.15 25.87
CA GLU A 780 29.93 17.27 25.70
C GLU A 780 30.70 16.64 26.89
N GLU A 781 29.99 16.22 27.94
CA GLU A 781 30.56 15.57 29.13
C GLU A 781 30.52 14.04 29.10
N GLN A 782 31.49 13.41 29.79
CA GLN A 782 31.61 11.94 29.89
C GLN A 782 30.36 11.26 30.48
N SER A 783 29.70 11.89 31.45
CA SER A 783 28.49 11.36 32.10
C SER A 783 27.27 11.31 31.19
N SER A 784 27.33 11.97 30.02
CA SER A 784 26.25 11.95 29.03
C SER A 784 26.29 10.73 28.09
N CYS A 785 27.38 9.95 28.14
CA CYS A 785 27.54 8.75 27.32
C CYS A 785 26.64 7.63 27.82
N GLY A 786 25.87 7.03 26.91
CA GLY A 786 24.81 6.08 27.25
C GLY A 786 23.41 6.71 27.31
N GLY A 787 23.33 8.05 27.23
CA GLY A 787 22.06 8.75 27.06
C GLY A 787 21.42 8.49 25.69
N GLU A 788 20.11 8.68 25.60
CA GLU A 788 19.33 8.41 24.39
C GLU A 788 19.46 9.57 23.38
N SER A 789 19.88 9.27 22.15
CA SER A 789 19.93 10.23 21.06
C SER A 789 19.57 9.57 19.73
N GLU A 790 18.67 10.21 18.97
CA GLU A 790 18.29 9.78 17.62
C GLU A 790 19.08 10.52 16.53
N HIS A 791 19.87 11.52 16.91
CA HIS A 791 20.54 12.42 15.99
C HIS A 791 22.05 12.25 16.08
N ALA A 792 22.74 12.48 14.97
CA ALA A 792 24.20 12.50 14.85
C ALA A 792 24.60 13.26 13.59
N GLN A 793 25.65 14.07 13.68
CA GLN A 793 26.23 14.78 12.54
C GLN A 793 27.56 14.16 12.11
N THR A 794 28.27 13.54 13.04
CA THR A 794 29.63 13.07 12.81
C THR A 794 29.65 11.82 11.95
N LEU A 795 30.26 11.91 10.78
CA LEU A 795 30.56 10.75 9.95
C LEU A 795 31.76 10.03 10.57
N VAL A 796 31.68 8.71 10.72
CA VAL A 796 32.75 7.91 11.33
C VAL A 796 33.05 6.70 10.45
N ASP A 797 34.27 6.63 9.92
CA ASP A 797 34.84 5.41 9.38
C ASP A 797 35.46 4.63 10.53
N PHE A 798 35.16 3.34 10.65
CA PHE A 798 35.68 2.56 11.77
C PHE A 798 35.93 1.09 11.45
N ARG A 799 36.77 0.50 12.28
CA ARG A 799 36.92 -0.93 12.47
C ARG A 799 36.82 -1.22 13.96
N LEU A 800 35.75 -1.88 14.37
CA LEU A 800 35.47 -2.27 15.75
C LEU A 800 35.73 -3.76 15.90
N THR A 801 36.54 -4.14 16.87
CA THR A 801 36.93 -5.53 17.17
C THR A 801 36.69 -5.81 18.64
N GLY A 802 36.24 -7.02 18.99
CA GLY A 802 36.01 -7.44 20.36
C GLY A 802 36.42 -8.88 20.61
N THR A 803 36.88 -9.18 21.82
CA THR A 803 37.09 -10.58 22.27
C THR A 803 35.86 -11.12 22.96
N PHE A 804 35.24 -12.17 22.42
CA PHE A 804 33.98 -12.71 22.93
C PHE A 804 34.10 -14.17 23.35
N THR A 805 33.37 -14.58 24.38
CA THR A 805 33.27 -15.99 24.81
C THR A 805 32.07 -16.70 24.20
N THR A 806 31.17 -15.95 23.56
CA THR A 806 29.99 -16.45 22.85
C THR A 806 30.16 -16.38 21.32
N PRO A 807 29.64 -17.37 20.57
CA PRO A 807 29.58 -17.29 19.12
C PRO A 807 28.39 -16.46 18.59
N TYR A 808 27.51 -15.95 19.47
CA TYR A 808 26.28 -15.25 19.07
C TYR A 808 26.48 -13.74 19.14
N ILE A 809 27.01 -13.18 18.05
CA ILE A 809 27.31 -11.74 17.93
C ILE A 809 26.35 -11.11 16.92
N TYR A 810 25.75 -9.97 17.30
CA TYR A 810 24.83 -9.19 16.47
C TYR A 810 25.43 -7.81 16.15
N PRO A 811 26.09 -7.66 14.98
CA PRO A 811 26.62 -6.38 14.53
C PRO A 811 25.49 -5.43 14.14
N GLY A 812 25.46 -4.24 14.73
CA GLY A 812 24.47 -3.20 14.45
C GLY A 812 25.13 -1.85 14.20
N ILE A 813 24.62 -1.10 13.22
CA ILE A 813 25.04 0.27 12.91
C ILE A 813 23.79 1.12 12.77
N LEU A 814 23.69 2.18 13.57
CA LEU A 814 22.59 3.14 13.55
C LEU A 814 23.15 4.53 13.25
N GLY A 815 22.63 5.14 12.20
CA GLY A 815 22.90 6.50 11.79
C GLY A 815 21.82 7.47 12.24
N ASN A 816 22.05 8.74 11.91
CA ASN A 816 21.16 9.86 12.20
C ASN A 816 19.73 9.61 11.73
N GLY A 817 18.75 9.99 12.55
CA GLY A 817 17.33 9.82 12.25
C GLY A 817 16.91 8.35 12.18
N MET A 818 17.54 7.50 13.00
CA MET A 818 17.22 6.07 13.11
C MET A 818 17.43 5.29 11.80
N THR A 819 18.38 5.74 10.98
CA THR A 819 18.74 5.09 9.72
C THR A 819 19.64 3.88 9.99
N VAL A 820 19.29 2.71 9.46
CA VAL A 820 20.09 1.49 9.65
C VAL A 820 21.13 1.35 8.53
N ASP A 821 22.34 0.91 8.88
CA ASP A 821 23.44 0.66 7.94
C ASP A 821 24.01 -0.77 8.10
N ILE A 822 24.89 -1.20 7.19
CA ILE A 822 25.44 -2.57 7.10
C ILE A 822 26.96 -2.50 7.11
N PRO A 823 27.66 -3.39 7.85
CA PRO A 823 29.12 -3.48 7.76
C PRO A 823 29.59 -3.81 6.32
N ASP A 824 30.70 -3.20 5.91
CA ASP A 824 31.37 -3.57 4.64
C ASP A 824 31.95 -5.00 4.77
N HIS A 825 32.52 -5.28 5.94
CA HIS A 825 33.09 -6.58 6.31
C HIS A 825 32.85 -6.88 7.79
N SER A 826 32.68 -8.17 8.12
CA SER A 826 32.63 -8.66 9.50
C SER A 826 32.95 -10.15 9.58
N GLY A 827 33.55 -10.60 10.68
CA GLY A 827 33.84 -12.02 10.91
C GLY A 827 34.80 -12.28 12.07
N TRP A 828 35.25 -13.54 12.21
CA TRP A 828 36.28 -13.89 13.20
C TRP A 828 37.70 -13.75 12.62
N GLU A 829 38.60 -13.21 13.44
CA GLU A 829 40.02 -13.05 13.17
C GLU A 829 40.87 -13.86 14.14
N GLY A 830 40.79 -15.19 14.04
CA GLY A 830 41.58 -16.11 14.85
C GLY A 830 41.23 -16.06 16.36
N GLY A 831 41.29 -17.22 17.01
CA GLY A 831 40.89 -17.32 18.43
C GLY A 831 39.46 -16.82 18.65
N ASN A 832 39.31 -15.90 19.61
CA ASN A 832 38.03 -15.38 20.09
C ASN A 832 37.78 -13.92 19.66
N SER A 833 38.42 -13.44 18.58
CA SER A 833 38.30 -12.05 18.12
C SER A 833 37.27 -11.91 16.99
N PHE A 834 36.23 -11.10 17.18
CA PHE A 834 35.24 -10.78 16.14
C PHE A 834 35.33 -9.30 15.77
N TYR A 835 35.27 -8.98 14.47
CA TYR A 835 35.33 -7.60 13.99
C TYR A 835 34.17 -7.22 13.07
N MET A 836 33.93 -5.92 12.97
CA MET A 836 33.20 -5.30 11.86
C MET A 836 33.91 -4.02 11.40
N SER A 837 33.79 -3.69 10.12
CA SER A 837 34.31 -2.43 9.56
C SER A 837 33.27 -1.74 8.68
N ARG A 838 33.27 -0.41 8.71
CA ARG A 838 32.40 0.44 7.89
C ARG A 838 33.14 1.70 7.45
N THR A 839 33.05 2.04 6.17
CA THR A 839 33.71 3.21 5.57
C THR A 839 32.79 3.97 4.60
N GLY A 840 32.86 5.30 4.56
CA GLY A 840 32.04 6.11 3.68
C GLY A 840 30.57 6.16 4.11
N MET A 841 30.32 6.32 5.42
CA MET A 841 28.97 6.56 5.93
C MET A 841 28.40 7.86 5.34
N SER A 842 27.12 7.84 4.94
CA SER A 842 26.40 9.00 4.40
C SER A 842 25.58 9.76 5.44
N ALA A 843 25.43 9.20 6.64
CA ALA A 843 24.71 9.79 7.77
C ALA A 843 25.61 9.77 9.01
N GLY A 844 25.42 10.73 9.92
CA GLY A 844 26.18 10.76 11.17
C GLY A 844 25.93 9.51 12.00
N LEU A 845 26.94 8.99 12.69
CA LEU A 845 26.86 7.76 13.46
C LEU A 845 26.20 8.00 14.82
N VAL A 846 25.06 7.39 15.10
CA VAL A 846 24.49 7.38 16.47
C VAL A 846 25.21 6.33 17.30
N THR A 847 25.35 5.11 16.76
CA THR A 847 26.00 3.99 17.44
C THR A 847 26.44 2.90 16.46
N ALA A 848 27.54 2.25 16.78
CA ALA A 848 27.95 0.99 16.16
C ALA A 848 28.26 -0.02 17.28
N MET A 849 27.63 -1.20 17.24
CA MET A 849 27.75 -2.20 18.30
C MET A 849 28.07 -3.59 17.76
N LEU A 850 28.89 -4.32 18.51
CA LEU A 850 28.97 -5.78 18.48
C LEU A 850 28.25 -6.29 19.73
N TYR A 851 27.00 -6.72 19.55
CA TYR A 851 26.14 -7.12 20.66
C TYR A 851 26.20 -8.64 20.85
N GLY A 852 26.96 -9.11 21.84
CA GLY A 852 27.14 -10.53 22.15
C GLY A 852 26.18 -11.03 23.22
N ARG A 853 25.53 -12.17 22.97
CA ARG A 853 24.65 -12.85 23.93
C ARG A 853 25.24 -14.17 24.39
N ASN A 854 25.44 -14.33 25.70
CA ASN A 854 25.90 -15.58 26.29
C ASN A 854 24.73 -16.29 26.99
N TYR A 855 23.91 -17.00 26.20
CA TYR A 855 22.69 -17.64 26.69
C TYR A 855 22.91 -18.65 27.81
N GLU A 856 24.07 -19.31 27.86
CA GLU A 856 24.40 -20.30 28.91
C GLU A 856 24.66 -19.64 30.27
N LYS A 857 24.93 -18.33 30.29
CA LYS A 857 25.16 -17.54 31.50
C LYS A 857 23.93 -16.77 32.00
N ASP A 858 22.78 -16.89 31.34
CA ASP A 858 21.54 -16.17 31.74
C ASP A 858 21.02 -16.61 33.12
N HIS A 859 21.41 -17.80 33.60
CA HIS A 859 21.00 -18.38 34.88
C HIS A 859 22.18 -18.62 35.85
N ALA A 860 23.35 -18.06 35.55
CA ALA A 860 24.59 -18.31 36.29
C ALA A 860 24.69 -17.55 37.61
#